data_AF-A0A7S4AD99-F1
#
_entry.id   AF-A0A7S4AD99-F1
#
_cell.length_a   1.000
_cell.length_b   1.000
_cell.length_c   1.000
_cell.angle_alpha   90.00
_cell.angle_beta   90.00
_cell.angle_gamma   90.00
#
_symmetry.space_group_name_H-M   'P 1'
#
loop_
_entity.id
_entity.type
_entity.pdbx_description
1 polymer ?
#
loop_
_entity_poly.entity_id
_entity_poly.type
_entity_poly.pdbx_seq_one_letter_code
_entity_poly.pdbx_strand_id
1 'polypeptide(L)'
;MISRMLAKQASNAHARNGGIASSSAGSSLHGGPRRFKSTVSLQLDYYMSPQFAGIACAMVDGLYDKAGIDLRFLPICPVGLEMERVRQHRNGNSADTVVVGSVEQNIFTPLLHQNPRLDVKAVAAMFRTSPLCLASIARDRDCGRDDGNEKPLVVGAHEDTVTLINRILKNEKQKQRTSVVASPRASKITDLLEGHLDSIQAYATTEVPTLERHLDGSGTGTVTSTPLEGWNGTKLGYSQVLFAPNEDLPLSEQSQTNDKREILQSFLDATFSGWGSAVRDVEHAARSVDEARAMIGLDDENNDHWDPSFEYTIQNVRLCGDYAKETFQGDRYGVINPKRWNEATNWLLDKNVEPNFGLDATVWQPPSKLLAGNELARTTLEEAKDSAIAFHKKHGRRPSLTIITVGELSRYSHGDRRVKIYSNNRNSWFSKTSTGENHGFDVKEINLPENTTTEELLSEIYKSKDVDGIQLMWPLPDSIDAGKAYNAIRVDQDVDGAHYIGQLEIDPASSPLPPVTPAATMELMDRYKVDPKGKNVLVIGRSRIVGSPVAHMLRDRDAIVTVAHSGVSREHLESLVGAADIVVSCVGDPGVFEASWLKEGTEVINVGTTFSEEQDRLLSDFEGDLSIKAKRFSPVPGGIGPIPVSQLYKNVARAAWERSAKSGEVDATWHKKSGSLHRSIHFKDYDSALKFVNKVNVTSSEMDHHANISFTHKCVDGVDVNMEYFSFEANDVTGKDYEAARRVNGILSEETAYEHPANKEIKMSDFTYNLKIDSIAKYPAEPRGSSRLLNVDTSGNVNFFDNFSDSILPLLGNSHLVFNESKVVNARLSVNSAEDPNETETEMMVLDLGDVLEKACQGTELTVMIRKEGIQAGDLFNIHGQGSVSFRVETVKGPWIEDEKSNGNGTECVVKCSIEDKSIANMSALFRSVGSVPIPPYLNRKAEASDESAYNNVYASGEGSVAAPTAGLHFTDPLLAKIGQDNISYLSLHVGAGTFKPVVVEDARDHAMHGESFVVSVGELQRIIESLESQKRLVVVGTTSSRTLESLYWCGVKKILINQKIEEEMKVLSLNGLTKSEMKLLRKMKEEKLSDDEATVLGQHDWKHLESIMERKGMNITATDALKAVIKDEPSEEIVTGRTSLMIVPGYDFKVVQNLITNFHAPDSTLMLLVSAFLGDGKKVRSVYEGAQDCGFKFLSYGDACFLSRPK
;
A
#
# COMPACT_ATOMS: atom_id res chain seq x y z
N MET A 1 -18.47 59.35 29.16
CA MET A 1 -18.33 58.14 29.99
C MET A 1 -16.98 57.45 29.76
N ILE A 2 -16.45 57.46 28.53
CA ILE A 2 -15.08 57.02 28.21
C ILE A 2 -13.99 57.97 28.78
N SER A 3 -14.25 59.27 28.92
CA SER A 3 -13.29 60.20 29.57
C SER A 3 -13.20 60.14 31.11
N ARG A 4 -14.03 59.32 31.79
CA ARG A 4 -13.97 59.16 33.27
C ARG A 4 -13.26 57.89 33.75
N MET A 5 -12.92 56.96 32.87
CA MET A 5 -12.09 55.79 33.21
C MET A 5 -10.59 56.06 33.03
N LEU A 6 -10.20 56.96 32.11
CA LEU A 6 -8.79 57.31 31.87
C LEU A 6 -8.14 58.16 32.98
N ALA A 7 -8.92 58.68 33.93
CA ALA A 7 -8.42 59.53 35.02
C ALA A 7 -8.06 58.78 36.32
N LYS A 8 -8.21 57.44 36.39
CA LYS A 8 -7.98 56.68 37.64
C LYS A 8 -6.77 55.73 37.64
N GLN A 9 -6.03 55.63 36.54
CA GLN A 9 -4.79 54.84 36.46
C GLN A 9 -3.50 55.67 36.26
N ALA A 10 -3.61 56.98 36.03
CA ALA A 10 -2.45 57.86 35.83
C ALA A 10 -1.91 58.52 37.12
N SER A 11 -2.48 58.24 38.29
CA SER A 11 -2.01 58.81 39.57
C SER A 11 -1.58 57.69 40.52
N ASN A 12 -0.30 57.31 40.45
CA ASN A 12 0.54 56.96 41.62
C ASN A 12 1.90 56.35 41.23
N ALA A 13 2.49 56.76 40.11
CA ALA A 13 3.90 56.50 39.80
C ALA A 13 4.76 57.74 40.12
N HIS A 14 4.63 58.32 41.31
CA HIS A 14 5.52 59.36 41.81
C HIS A 14 5.63 59.26 43.34
N ALA A 15 6.68 58.59 43.84
CA ALA A 15 7.46 59.01 45.01
C ALA A 15 8.49 57.93 45.41
N ARG A 16 9.74 58.22 45.06
CA ARG A 16 10.93 58.21 45.94
C ARG A 16 11.17 57.02 46.88
N ASN A 17 12.36 56.45 46.69
CA ASN A 17 13.45 56.34 47.67
C ASN A 17 13.09 56.13 49.14
N GLY A 18 13.63 55.06 49.72
CA GLY A 18 13.88 55.01 51.16
C GLY A 18 14.14 53.60 51.64
N GLY A 19 15.39 53.32 52.01
CA GLY A 19 15.76 52.05 52.62
C GLY A 19 15.24 51.85 54.04
N ILE A 20 15.57 50.66 54.54
CA ILE A 20 15.71 50.24 55.94
C ILE A 20 14.41 49.82 56.67
N ALA A 21 14.35 48.49 56.87
CA ALA A 21 13.86 47.72 58.02
C ALA A 21 12.81 48.33 59.00
N SER A 22 11.70 47.63 59.19
CA SER A 22 11.42 46.85 60.42
C SER A 22 9.98 46.29 60.49
N SER A 23 9.92 45.02 60.88
CA SER A 23 8.88 44.27 61.62
C SER A 23 7.43 44.81 61.77
N SER A 24 6.45 43.95 61.46
CA SER A 24 5.56 43.24 62.43
C SER A 24 4.27 42.81 61.71
N ALA A 25 4.09 41.51 61.48
CA ALA A 25 3.36 40.54 62.32
C ALA A 25 1.83 40.55 62.08
N GLY A 26 1.34 39.43 61.55
CA GLY A 26 -0.08 39.14 61.34
C GLY A 26 -0.26 37.71 60.85
N SER A 27 -0.14 36.78 61.79
CA SER A 27 -0.14 35.32 61.67
C SER A 27 -1.47 34.69 61.26
N SER A 28 -1.42 33.66 60.40
CA SER A 28 -2.04 32.36 60.70
C SER A 28 -1.54 31.27 59.73
N LEU A 29 -0.97 30.22 60.32
CA LEU A 29 -0.27 29.10 59.68
C LEU A 29 -1.22 28.10 58.98
N HIS A 30 -0.88 27.68 57.76
CA HIS A 30 -0.79 26.27 57.37
C HIS A 30 0.39 26.13 56.41
N GLY A 31 1.50 25.61 56.94
CA GLY A 31 2.76 25.44 56.23
C GLY A 31 2.69 24.28 55.24
N GLY A 32 2.52 24.60 53.96
CA GLY A 32 3.12 23.82 52.88
C GLY A 32 4.61 24.18 52.79
N PRO A 33 5.50 23.27 52.35
CA PRO A 33 6.92 23.59 52.24
C PRO A 33 7.07 24.78 51.29
N ARG A 34 7.72 25.86 51.75
CA ARG A 34 8.23 26.90 50.85
C ARG A 34 9.18 26.19 49.88
N ARG A 35 8.71 25.87 48.67
CA ARG A 35 9.60 25.47 47.58
C ARG A 35 10.53 26.66 47.34
N PHE A 36 11.80 26.51 47.66
CA PHE A 36 12.83 27.45 47.22
C PHE A 36 12.77 27.51 45.69
N LYS A 37 12.67 28.72 45.10
CA LYS A 37 12.75 28.86 43.64
C LYS A 37 14.15 28.43 43.19
N SER A 38 14.23 27.63 42.15
CA SER A 38 15.50 27.24 41.55
C SER A 38 16.07 28.42 40.76
N THR A 39 17.37 28.70 40.90
CA THR A 39 18.00 29.85 40.23
C THR A 39 18.61 29.44 38.90
N VAL A 40 18.34 30.22 37.85
CA VAL A 40 18.99 30.11 36.53
C VAL A 40 19.70 31.42 36.24
N SER A 41 21.02 31.37 36.00
CA SER A 41 21.81 32.54 35.58
C SER A 41 22.04 32.48 34.08
N LEU A 42 21.52 33.45 33.34
CA LEU A 42 21.63 33.55 31.89
C LEU A 42 22.62 34.65 31.47
N GLN A 43 23.69 34.27 30.78
CA GLN A 43 24.58 35.19 30.09
C GLN A 43 24.08 35.43 28.68
N LEU A 44 23.70 36.68 28.36
CA LEU A 44 23.44 37.05 26.98
C LEU A 44 24.73 37.38 26.23
N ASP A 45 24.80 36.99 24.95
CA ASP A 45 25.80 37.41 23.96
C ASP A 45 25.64 38.88 23.57
N TYR A 46 24.40 39.34 23.44
CA TYR A 46 24.04 40.74 23.17
C TYR A 46 22.92 41.25 24.09
N TYR A 47 22.45 42.47 23.84
CA TYR A 47 21.28 43.03 24.50
C TYR A 47 19.99 42.29 24.09
N MET A 48 18.96 42.35 24.95
CA MET A 48 17.65 41.75 24.68
C MET A 48 17.07 42.34 23.38
N SER A 49 16.83 41.48 22.39
CA SER A 49 16.40 41.83 21.03
C SER A 49 15.21 40.96 20.60
N PRO A 50 14.63 41.17 19.40
CA PRO A 50 13.56 40.30 18.89
C PRO A 50 13.94 38.81 18.83
N GLN A 51 15.25 38.47 18.75
CA GLN A 51 15.77 37.09 18.85
C GLN A 51 15.49 36.42 20.19
N PHE A 52 15.26 37.22 21.24
CA PHE A 52 14.99 36.77 22.61
C PHE A 52 13.53 37.01 23.01
N ALA A 53 12.63 37.22 22.04
CA ALA A 53 11.21 37.49 22.30
C ALA A 53 10.54 36.42 23.17
N GLY A 54 10.98 35.15 23.07
CA GLY A 54 10.49 34.10 23.96
C GLY A 54 10.88 34.27 25.43
N ILE A 55 12.13 34.66 25.71
CA ILE A 55 12.56 34.99 27.08
C ILE A 55 11.84 36.22 27.58
N ALA A 56 11.72 37.25 26.74
CA ALA A 56 11.03 38.49 27.09
C ALA A 56 9.55 38.25 27.44
N CYS A 57 8.80 37.54 26.58
CA CYS A 57 7.41 37.19 26.85
C CYS A 57 7.28 36.28 28.08
N ALA A 58 8.14 35.27 28.24
CA ALA A 58 8.08 34.38 29.41
C ALA A 58 8.32 35.13 30.72
N MET A 59 9.18 36.15 30.70
CA MET A 59 9.44 37.01 31.84
C MET A 59 8.25 37.92 32.14
N VAL A 60 7.73 38.64 31.13
CA VAL A 60 6.60 39.58 31.27
C VAL A 60 5.29 38.87 31.62
N ASP A 61 5.04 37.69 31.05
CA ASP A 61 3.84 36.86 31.32
C ASP A 61 3.94 36.09 32.65
N GLY A 62 5.06 36.22 33.38
CA GLY A 62 5.30 35.55 34.67
C GLY A 62 5.42 34.02 34.57
N LEU A 63 5.85 33.48 33.43
CA LEU A 63 5.93 32.04 33.18
C LEU A 63 7.08 31.39 33.98
N TYR A 64 8.22 32.06 34.13
CA TYR A 64 9.32 31.57 34.97
C TYR A 64 8.91 31.47 36.44
N ASP A 65 8.17 32.46 36.94
CA ASP A 65 7.66 32.45 38.31
C ASP A 65 6.71 31.29 38.57
N LYS A 66 5.81 31.00 37.61
CA LYS A 66 4.91 29.83 37.66
C LYS A 66 5.68 28.51 37.62
N ALA A 67 6.78 28.46 36.87
CA ALA A 67 7.69 27.31 36.82
C ALA A 67 8.59 27.18 38.07
N GLY A 68 8.52 28.13 39.01
CA GLY A 68 9.36 28.12 40.22
C GLY A 68 10.82 28.51 39.96
N ILE A 69 11.08 29.31 38.93
CA ILE A 69 12.41 29.70 38.47
C ILE A 69 12.68 31.16 38.82
N ASP A 70 13.84 31.42 39.44
CA ASP A 70 14.42 32.75 39.62
C ASP A 70 15.47 32.99 38.53
N LEU A 71 15.10 33.74 37.47
CA LEU A 71 15.98 34.01 36.33
C LEU A 71 16.83 35.27 36.60
N ARG A 72 18.16 35.13 36.46
CA ARG A 72 19.14 36.21 36.67
C ARG A 72 19.97 36.44 35.43
N PHE A 73 20.13 37.69 35.02
CA PHE A 73 20.96 38.04 33.86
C PHE A 73 22.40 38.38 34.28
N LEU A 74 23.35 37.86 33.52
CA LEU A 74 24.77 38.19 33.68
C LEU A 74 25.17 39.34 32.73
N PRO A 75 26.22 40.13 33.06
CA PRO A 75 26.65 41.26 32.22
C PRO A 75 27.10 40.79 30.84
N ILE A 76 26.65 41.44 29.77
CA ILE A 76 26.90 41.05 28.37
C ILE A 76 28.38 40.72 28.11
N CYS A 77 28.60 39.69 27.29
CA CYS A 77 29.93 39.17 26.99
C CYS A 77 30.39 39.54 25.57
N PRO A 78 31.64 39.98 25.37
CA PRO A 78 32.21 40.11 24.04
C PRO A 78 32.22 38.77 23.29
N VAL A 79 32.12 38.87 21.96
CA VAL A 79 32.15 37.73 21.04
C VAL A 79 33.38 36.86 21.26
N GLY A 80 33.17 35.55 21.41
CA GLY A 80 34.22 34.55 21.57
C GLY A 80 34.66 34.29 23.01
N LEU A 81 34.10 35.01 24.00
CA LEU A 81 34.40 34.85 25.43
C LEU A 81 33.23 34.29 26.24
N GLU A 82 32.07 34.07 25.62
CA GLU A 82 30.80 33.70 26.27
C GLU A 82 30.95 32.39 27.06
N MET A 83 31.55 31.39 26.42
CA MET A 83 31.83 30.09 27.03
C MET A 83 32.77 30.17 28.23
N GLU A 84 33.82 30.98 28.13
CA GLU A 84 34.80 31.15 29.19
C GLU A 84 34.15 31.85 30.40
N ARG A 85 33.36 32.91 30.15
CA ARG A 85 32.67 33.65 31.21
C ARG A 85 31.58 32.83 31.89
N VAL A 86 30.77 32.09 31.14
CA VAL A 86 29.75 31.19 31.71
C VAL A 86 30.42 30.18 32.64
N ARG A 87 31.54 29.58 32.23
CA ARG A 87 32.33 28.66 33.07
C ARG A 87 32.97 29.35 34.28
N GLN A 88 33.55 30.54 34.11
CA GLN A 88 34.13 31.31 35.22
C GLN A 88 33.06 31.67 36.25
N HIS A 89 31.88 32.13 35.81
CA HIS A 89 30.75 32.45 36.67
C HIS A 89 30.25 31.20 37.41
N ARG A 90 30.07 30.09 36.70
CA ARG A 90 29.67 28.82 37.30
C ARG A 90 30.66 28.35 38.38
N ASN A 91 31.96 28.41 38.10
CA ASN A 91 33.00 28.01 39.05
C ASN A 91 33.10 28.94 40.27
N GLY A 92 32.62 30.19 40.16
CA GLY A 92 32.60 31.17 41.25
C GLY A 92 31.31 31.21 42.08
N ASN A 93 30.26 30.43 41.73
CA ASN A 93 28.95 30.45 42.39
C ASN A 93 28.57 29.07 42.97
N SER A 94 27.53 29.04 43.82
CA SER A 94 27.14 27.83 44.57
C SER A 94 26.63 26.70 43.66
N ALA A 95 26.70 25.47 44.17
CA ALA A 95 26.29 24.25 43.46
C ALA A 95 24.79 24.20 43.10
N ASP A 96 23.94 25.10 43.60
CA ASP A 96 22.47 25.06 43.42
C ASP A 96 21.95 25.91 42.24
N THR A 97 22.82 26.61 41.51
CA THR A 97 22.45 27.43 40.34
C THR A 97 22.79 26.70 39.04
N VAL A 98 21.91 26.83 38.04
CA VAL A 98 22.18 26.41 36.65
C VAL A 98 22.64 27.63 35.86
N VAL A 99 23.81 27.57 35.22
CA VAL A 99 24.31 28.69 34.40
C VAL A 99 24.13 28.36 32.91
N VAL A 100 23.48 29.26 32.20
CA VAL A 100 23.18 29.17 30.77
C VAL A 100 23.84 30.36 30.06
N GLY A 101 24.38 30.14 28.87
CA GLY A 101 24.80 31.24 27.99
C GLY A 101 23.98 31.26 26.70
N SER A 102 23.91 32.41 26.04
CA SER A 102 23.51 32.54 24.64
C SER A 102 24.71 32.93 23.77
N VAL A 103 24.61 32.61 22.48
CA VAL A 103 25.59 32.95 21.45
C VAL A 103 24.94 32.84 20.08
N GLU A 104 25.48 33.53 19.07
CA GLU A 104 25.14 33.23 17.68
C GLU A 104 25.75 31.89 17.21
N GLN A 105 25.01 31.17 16.36
CA GLN A 105 25.36 29.84 15.88
C GLN A 105 26.71 29.77 15.13
N ASN A 106 27.03 30.80 14.34
CA ASN A 106 28.24 30.93 13.52
C ASN A 106 29.53 31.12 14.34
N ILE A 107 29.42 31.64 15.56
CA ILE A 107 30.55 31.89 16.48
C ILE A 107 30.85 30.63 17.30
N PHE A 108 29.81 29.87 17.66
CA PHE A 108 29.92 28.77 18.62
C PHE A 108 30.73 27.57 18.14
N THR A 109 30.49 27.08 16.92
CA THR A 109 31.08 25.82 16.46
C THR A 109 32.59 25.92 16.12
N PRO A 110 33.10 27.03 15.55
CA PRO A 110 34.54 27.25 15.44
C PRO A 110 35.27 27.23 16.79
N LEU A 111 34.65 27.73 17.87
CA LEU A 111 35.24 27.71 19.22
C LEU A 111 35.39 26.29 19.78
N LEU A 112 34.35 25.44 19.63
CA LEU A 112 34.41 24.02 20.01
C LEU A 112 35.50 23.26 19.23
N HIS A 113 35.69 23.57 17.95
CA HIS A 113 36.74 22.96 17.13
C HIS A 113 38.15 23.37 17.56
N GLN A 114 38.36 24.66 17.84
CA GLN A 114 39.67 25.19 18.22
C GLN A 114 40.10 24.72 19.61
N ASN A 115 39.15 24.37 20.49
CA ASN A 115 39.44 23.87 21.82
C ASN A 115 38.52 22.69 22.19
N PRO A 116 38.81 21.48 21.66
CA PRO A 116 37.96 20.30 21.86
C PRO A 116 37.90 19.81 23.32
N ARG A 117 38.67 20.42 24.23
CA ARG A 117 38.60 20.19 25.67
C ARG A 117 37.51 21.02 26.36
N LEU A 118 36.83 21.91 25.63
CA LEU A 118 35.64 22.62 26.10
C LEU A 118 34.46 21.64 26.13
N ASP A 119 34.09 21.22 27.33
CA ASP A 119 33.09 20.19 27.57
C ASP A 119 31.70 20.82 27.73
N VAL A 120 30.90 20.76 26.66
CA VAL A 120 29.53 21.28 26.59
C VAL A 120 28.58 20.11 26.36
N LYS A 121 27.57 19.97 27.23
CA LYS A 121 26.59 18.89 27.11
C LYS A 121 25.25 19.31 26.52
N ALA A 122 24.73 20.49 26.81
CA ALA A 122 23.42 20.89 26.26
C ALA A 122 23.54 22.13 25.40
N VAL A 123 22.95 22.08 24.21
CA VAL A 123 22.78 23.19 23.28
C VAL A 123 21.32 23.17 22.82
N ALA A 124 20.61 24.29 22.98
CA ALA A 124 19.29 24.56 22.44
C ALA A 124 19.44 25.44 21.22
N ALA A 125 18.71 25.17 20.15
CA ALA A 125 18.47 26.16 19.11
C ALA A 125 16.97 26.38 18.99
N MET A 126 16.51 27.63 19.04
CA MET A 126 15.08 27.94 18.87
C MET A 126 14.81 28.44 17.44
N PHE A 127 14.30 27.49 16.63
CA PHE A 127 13.68 27.54 15.28
C PHE A 127 14.40 26.93 14.04
N ARG A 128 13.56 26.40 13.11
CA ARG A 128 13.65 25.07 12.42
C ARG A 128 14.02 25.08 10.91
N THR A 129 14.64 26.13 10.37
CA THR A 129 15.50 25.98 9.16
C THR A 129 16.74 26.84 9.31
N SER A 130 17.80 26.24 9.84
CA SER A 130 19.15 26.67 9.51
C SER A 130 19.84 25.45 8.93
N PRO A 131 20.13 25.39 7.62
CA PRO A 131 21.38 24.75 7.25
C PRO A 131 22.42 25.51 8.06
N LEU A 132 23.23 24.80 8.82
CA LEU A 132 24.61 25.26 8.83
C LEU A 132 25.00 25.31 7.33
N CYS A 133 25.20 26.52 6.80
CA CYS A 133 25.77 26.79 5.48
C CYS A 133 27.16 27.47 5.65
N LEU A 134 28.13 26.85 5.00
CA LEU A 134 29.57 26.99 4.88
C LEU A 134 29.74 26.43 3.48
N ALA A 135 29.79 27.33 2.53
CA ALA A 135 30.68 26.99 1.45
C ALA A 135 32.09 27.04 2.08
N SER A 136 32.78 25.89 2.14
CA SER A 136 34.22 26.00 2.02
C SER A 136 34.47 26.65 0.65
N ILE A 137 35.22 27.73 0.66
CA ILE A 137 35.95 28.17 -0.51
C ILE A 137 37.07 27.15 -0.69
N ALA A 138 36.73 26.01 -1.28
CA ALA A 138 37.68 25.08 -1.86
C ALA A 138 36.90 24.11 -2.75
N ARG A 139 36.67 24.51 -4.01
CA ARG A 139 36.72 23.48 -5.04
C ARG A 139 38.18 23.10 -5.19
N ASP A 140 38.52 21.90 -4.72
CA ASP A 140 39.43 21.05 -5.46
C ASP A 140 38.87 20.97 -6.90
N ARG A 141 39.39 21.81 -7.77
CA ARG A 141 39.44 21.49 -9.19
C ARG A 141 40.81 20.89 -9.44
N ASP A 142 40.88 19.58 -9.29
CA ASP A 142 41.54 18.76 -10.30
C ASP A 142 40.79 18.97 -11.62
N CYS A 143 41.11 20.06 -12.30
CA CYS A 143 40.83 20.27 -13.71
C CYS A 143 42.14 20.77 -14.29
N GLY A 144 42.91 19.84 -14.86
CA GLY A 144 44.21 20.16 -15.44
C GLY A 144 44.14 21.34 -16.40
N ARG A 145 44.83 22.42 -16.03
CA ARG A 145 45.52 23.37 -16.89
C ARG A 145 46.56 24.09 -16.01
N ASP A 146 47.81 23.89 -16.37
CA ASP A 146 48.99 24.44 -15.73
C ASP A 146 49.41 25.67 -16.55
N ASP A 147 48.71 26.78 -16.36
CA ASP A 147 49.06 28.09 -16.91
C ASP A 147 49.15 29.09 -15.75
N GLY A 148 50.35 29.20 -15.17
CA GLY A 148 50.67 29.95 -13.95
C GLY A 148 50.47 31.47 -14.03
N ASN A 149 49.23 31.93 -14.21
CA ASN A 149 48.88 33.35 -14.31
C ASN A 149 47.56 33.73 -13.62
N GLU A 150 47.07 32.97 -12.63
CA GLU A 150 45.85 33.33 -11.87
C GLU A 150 46.15 34.24 -10.66
N LYS A 151 45.37 35.32 -10.52
CA LYS A 151 45.39 36.22 -9.35
C LYS A 151 44.86 35.50 -8.09
N PRO A 152 45.43 35.76 -6.90
CA PRO A 152 44.95 35.19 -5.65
C PRO A 152 43.56 35.73 -5.29
N LEU A 153 42.70 34.86 -4.76
CA LEU A 153 41.33 35.18 -4.31
C LEU A 153 41.37 36.17 -3.13
N VAL A 154 40.63 37.27 -3.20
CA VAL A 154 40.58 38.30 -2.16
C VAL A 154 39.29 38.18 -1.32
N VAL A 155 39.44 37.93 -0.01
CA VAL A 155 38.35 37.69 0.96
C VAL A 155 38.19 38.90 1.88
N GLY A 156 37.03 39.56 1.89
CA GLY A 156 36.72 40.70 2.77
C GLY A 156 36.15 40.30 4.14
N ALA A 157 36.92 40.43 5.22
CA ALA A 157 36.56 40.12 6.59
C ALA A 157 36.34 41.37 7.46
N HIS A 158 35.72 41.25 8.64
CA HIS A 158 35.69 42.37 9.60
C HIS A 158 37.09 42.56 10.18
N GLU A 159 37.47 43.81 10.48
CA GLU A 159 38.83 44.13 10.95
C GLU A 159 39.30 43.26 12.13
N ASP A 160 38.39 42.96 13.05
CA ASP A 160 38.61 42.14 14.24
C ASP A 160 38.83 40.64 13.96
N THR A 161 38.40 40.15 12.81
CA THR A 161 38.35 38.72 12.46
C THR A 161 39.32 38.34 11.34
N VAL A 162 39.90 39.32 10.63
CA VAL A 162 40.98 39.13 9.64
C VAL A 162 42.14 38.31 10.20
N THR A 163 42.60 38.65 11.42
CA THR A 163 43.75 37.97 12.05
C THR A 163 43.44 36.51 12.38
N LEU A 164 42.20 36.21 12.77
CA LEU A 164 41.73 34.86 13.08
C LEU A 164 41.66 34.01 11.80
N ILE A 165 41.06 34.54 10.73
CA ILE A 165 40.92 33.83 9.45
C ILE A 165 42.29 33.54 8.82
N ASN A 166 43.23 34.49 8.89
CA ASN A 166 44.60 34.27 8.43
C ASN A 166 45.36 33.18 9.22
N ARG A 167 45.02 32.97 10.50
CA ARG A 167 45.58 31.86 11.30
C ARG A 167 44.97 30.50 10.96
N ILE A 168 43.73 30.48 10.46
CA ILE A 168 43.00 29.27 10.07
C ILE A 168 43.52 28.70 8.73
N LEU A 169 44.06 29.53 7.84
CA LEU A 169 44.72 29.10 6.60
C LEU A 169 46.07 28.43 6.90
N LYS A 170 46.07 27.10 7.06
CA LYS A 170 47.18 26.33 7.67
C LYS A 170 48.38 26.02 6.76
N ASN A 171 48.32 26.25 5.44
CA ASN A 171 49.37 25.85 4.48
C ASN A 171 49.86 27.06 3.63
N GLU A 172 51.19 27.19 3.43
CA GLU A 172 51.86 28.22 2.59
C GLU A 172 51.27 28.33 1.16
N LYS A 173 50.89 27.21 0.52
CA LYS A 173 50.21 27.21 -0.80
C LYS A 173 48.80 27.82 -0.76
N GLN A 174 48.09 27.75 0.37
CA GLN A 174 46.78 28.37 0.53
C GLN A 174 46.91 29.87 0.80
N LYS A 175 47.94 30.28 1.55
CA LYS A 175 48.28 31.69 1.79
C LYS A 175 48.78 32.41 0.53
N GLN A 176 49.40 31.69 -0.42
CA GLN A 176 49.80 32.24 -1.72
C GLN A 176 48.64 32.37 -2.72
N ARG A 177 47.53 31.67 -2.49
CA ARG A 177 46.36 31.62 -3.39
C ARG A 177 45.13 32.38 -2.86
N THR A 178 45.15 32.84 -1.60
CA THR A 178 44.04 33.53 -0.93
C THR A 178 44.57 34.69 -0.07
N SER A 179 44.02 35.90 -0.23
CA SER A 179 44.35 37.12 0.52
C SER A 179 43.14 37.56 1.34
N VAL A 180 43.26 37.64 2.68
CA VAL A 180 42.16 38.08 3.56
C VAL A 180 42.38 39.53 3.97
N VAL A 181 41.46 40.41 3.60
CA VAL A 181 41.54 41.87 3.78
C VAL A 181 40.38 42.37 4.64
N ALA A 182 40.60 43.44 5.40
CA ALA A 182 39.53 44.11 6.13
C ALA A 182 38.57 44.81 5.16
N SER A 183 37.26 44.64 5.36
CA SER A 183 36.21 45.27 4.58
C SER A 183 35.12 45.86 5.51
N PRO A 184 34.78 47.16 5.37
CA PRO A 184 33.77 47.83 6.20
C PRO A 184 32.36 47.23 6.04
N ARG A 185 31.60 47.10 7.15
CA ARG A 185 30.24 46.50 7.14
C ARG A 185 29.32 47.10 6.06
N ALA A 186 29.39 48.42 5.87
CA ALA A 186 28.49 49.16 4.98
C ALA A 186 28.83 49.03 3.48
N SER A 187 30.08 48.75 3.10
CA SER A 187 30.51 48.66 1.69
C SER A 187 30.75 47.23 1.23
N LYS A 188 30.88 46.28 2.16
CA LYS A 188 31.29 44.90 1.92
C LYS A 188 30.51 44.16 0.84
N ILE A 189 29.19 44.38 0.77
CA ILE A 189 28.34 43.78 -0.28
C ILE A 189 28.57 44.48 -1.61
N THR A 190 28.67 45.82 -1.62
CA THR A 190 28.98 46.60 -2.82
C THR A 190 30.35 46.24 -3.40
N ASP A 191 31.38 46.10 -2.54
CA ASP A 191 32.74 45.73 -2.94
C ASP A 191 32.82 44.32 -3.55
N LEU A 192 31.96 43.39 -3.11
CA LEU A 192 31.78 42.07 -3.72
C LEU A 192 31.08 42.17 -5.08
N LEU A 193 30.00 42.95 -5.16
CA LEU A 193 29.19 43.09 -6.38
C LEU A 193 29.91 43.86 -7.49
N GLU A 194 30.78 44.80 -7.12
CA GLU A 194 31.62 45.57 -8.05
C GLU A 194 32.91 44.84 -8.44
N GLY A 195 33.16 43.65 -7.89
CA GLY A 195 34.33 42.82 -8.21
C GLY A 195 35.64 43.29 -7.58
N HIS A 196 35.57 44.13 -6.55
CA HIS A 196 36.72 44.53 -5.73
C HIS A 196 37.14 43.43 -4.75
N LEU A 197 36.22 42.55 -4.36
CA LEU A 197 36.43 41.38 -3.52
C LEU A 197 35.88 40.14 -4.22
N ASP A 198 36.55 39.01 -4.09
CA ASP A 198 36.09 37.73 -4.66
C ASP A 198 35.14 36.99 -3.70
N SER A 199 35.17 37.31 -2.40
CA SER A 199 34.27 36.76 -1.36
C SER A 199 34.29 37.62 -0.08
N ILE A 200 33.30 37.45 0.81
CA ILE A 200 33.18 38.23 2.06
C ILE A 200 32.78 37.39 3.28
N GLN A 201 33.12 37.84 4.49
CA GLN A 201 32.58 37.37 5.77
C GLN A 201 31.23 38.06 6.04
N ALA A 202 30.15 37.30 6.09
CA ALA A 202 28.80 37.82 6.30
C ALA A 202 28.35 37.68 7.77
N TYR A 203 27.81 38.77 8.35
CA TYR A 203 26.87 38.69 9.49
C TYR A 203 25.45 38.57 8.94
N ALA A 204 24.59 37.78 9.58
CA ALA A 204 23.17 37.73 9.27
C ALA A 204 22.41 38.83 10.03
N THR A 205 22.66 40.07 9.64
CA THR A 205 21.78 41.24 9.79
C THR A 205 22.09 42.07 8.55
N THR A 206 21.26 42.10 7.50
CA THR A 206 19.94 42.72 7.52
C THR A 206 19.02 42.30 6.34
N GLU A 207 19.12 41.09 5.78
CA GLU A 207 18.15 40.57 4.78
C GLU A 207 18.38 39.04 4.66
N VAL A 208 17.41 38.14 4.85
CA VAL A 208 16.17 38.05 4.07
C VAL A 208 14.96 37.65 4.93
N PRO A 209 14.12 38.64 5.19
CA PRO A 209 12.72 38.65 4.83
C PRO A 209 12.50 39.56 3.63
N THR A 210 11.56 39.20 2.75
CA THR A 210 11.15 40.09 1.66
C THR A 210 10.31 41.22 2.25
N LEU A 211 10.90 42.40 2.45
CA LEU A 211 10.17 43.62 2.77
C LEU A 211 10.05 44.46 1.51
N GLU A 212 8.82 44.65 1.02
CA GLU A 212 8.54 45.67 0.01
C GLU A 212 8.78 47.04 0.63
N ARG A 213 9.85 47.70 0.21
CA ARG A 213 10.06 49.12 0.51
C ARG A 213 9.24 49.94 -0.49
N HIS A 214 8.05 50.37 -0.09
CA HIS A 214 7.30 51.38 -0.84
C HIS A 214 8.00 52.73 -0.63
N LEU A 215 8.49 53.34 -1.71
CA LEU A 215 9.08 54.68 -1.69
C LEU A 215 8.02 55.67 -2.15
N ASP A 216 7.27 56.23 -1.22
CA ASP A 216 6.33 57.30 -1.49
C ASP A 216 7.08 58.63 -1.68
N GLY A 217 7.01 59.17 -2.91
CA GLY A 217 7.28 60.58 -3.15
C GLY A 217 7.68 61.00 -4.57
N SER A 218 8.55 60.27 -5.29
CA SER A 218 9.12 60.84 -6.54
C SER A 218 9.78 59.91 -7.57
N GLY A 219 9.72 58.57 -7.46
CA GLY A 219 10.40 57.70 -8.44
C GLY A 219 9.77 56.33 -8.56
N THR A 220 9.23 56.03 -9.74
CA THR A 220 8.59 54.77 -10.12
C THR A 220 9.55 53.58 -10.01
N GLY A 221 9.24 52.63 -9.13
CA GLY A 221 9.82 51.29 -9.12
C GLY A 221 9.65 50.56 -7.78
N THR A 222 8.92 49.44 -7.80
CA THR A 222 8.96 48.44 -6.71
C THR A 222 10.28 47.69 -6.81
N VAL A 223 11.14 47.76 -5.79
CA VAL A 223 12.36 46.95 -5.73
C VAL A 223 12.07 45.69 -4.93
N THR A 224 11.88 44.58 -5.63
CA THR A 224 11.86 43.23 -5.07
C THR A 224 13.26 42.62 -5.13
N SER A 225 13.82 42.16 -4.00
CA SER A 225 15.01 41.33 -3.99
C SER A 225 14.63 39.84 -4.04
N THR A 226 15.37 39.08 -4.87
CA THR A 226 15.24 37.63 -4.99
C THR A 226 15.94 36.94 -3.80
N PRO A 227 15.36 35.91 -3.17
CA PRO A 227 16.03 35.18 -2.10
C PRO A 227 17.32 34.53 -2.63
N LEU A 228 18.45 34.75 -1.97
CA LEU A 228 19.68 34.00 -2.22
C LEU A 228 19.51 32.58 -1.65
N GLU A 229 19.14 31.63 -2.50
CA GLU A 229 19.21 30.20 -2.19
C GLU A 229 20.68 29.78 -2.11
N GLY A 230 21.10 29.30 -0.93
CA GLY A 230 22.35 28.53 -0.83
C GLY A 230 22.25 27.25 -1.68
N TRP A 231 23.40 26.72 -2.13
CA TRP A 231 23.47 25.42 -2.81
C TRP A 231 22.71 24.34 -1.99
N ASN A 232 21.81 23.60 -2.66
CA ASN A 232 20.81 22.66 -2.09
C ASN A 232 19.53 23.25 -1.46
N GLY A 233 19.18 24.51 -1.76
CA GLY A 233 17.84 25.04 -1.44
C GLY A 233 17.63 25.39 0.03
N THR A 234 18.72 25.69 0.73
CA THR A 234 18.71 25.75 2.19
C THR A 234 18.63 27.21 2.68
N LYS A 235 17.53 27.56 3.36
CA LYS A 235 17.21 28.91 3.85
C LYS A 235 17.76 29.11 5.27
N LEU A 236 18.53 30.18 5.50
CA LEU A 236 19.06 30.54 6.82
C LEU A 236 18.02 31.37 7.60
N GLY A 237 17.45 30.78 8.65
CA GLY A 237 16.58 31.46 9.61
C GLY A 237 17.34 31.97 10.84
N TYR A 238 16.81 33.03 11.46
CA TYR A 238 17.21 33.52 12.78
C TYR A 238 17.03 32.42 13.84
N SER A 239 18.04 32.18 14.69
CA SER A 239 17.97 31.17 15.77
C SER A 239 18.56 31.70 17.07
N GLN A 240 17.86 31.44 18.18
CA GLN A 240 18.39 31.68 19.53
C GLN A 240 19.14 30.41 19.97
N VAL A 241 20.47 30.48 20.12
CA VAL A 241 21.25 29.35 20.64
C VAL A 241 21.53 29.55 22.12
N LEU A 242 21.12 28.59 22.94
CA LEU A 242 21.44 28.53 24.36
C LEU A 242 22.37 27.36 24.62
N PHE A 243 23.32 27.49 25.54
CA PHE A 243 24.22 26.41 25.92
C PHE A 243 24.42 26.34 27.44
N ALA A 244 24.74 25.14 27.93
CA ALA A 244 25.11 24.91 29.33
C ALA A 244 26.40 24.06 29.46
N PRO A 245 27.28 24.38 30.42
CA PRO A 245 28.51 23.63 30.66
C PRO A 245 28.23 22.20 31.17
N ASN A 246 29.05 21.22 30.78
CA ASN A 246 28.92 19.81 31.22
C ASN A 246 28.82 19.69 32.75
N GLU A 247 29.57 20.51 33.46
CA GLU A 247 29.70 20.44 34.90
C GLU A 247 28.41 20.85 35.65
N ASP A 248 27.40 21.39 34.95
CA ASP A 248 26.04 21.61 35.45
C ASP A 248 25.05 20.50 35.03
N LEU A 249 25.48 19.51 34.24
CA LEU A 249 24.69 18.39 33.72
C LEU A 249 25.38 17.02 33.95
N PRO A 250 25.80 16.69 35.19
CA PRO A 250 26.47 15.41 35.46
C PRO A 250 25.56 14.22 35.09
N LEU A 251 26.19 13.13 34.65
CA LEU A 251 25.53 11.83 34.48
C LEU A 251 25.76 11.06 35.79
N SER A 252 24.78 10.92 36.67
CA SER A 252 24.89 9.93 37.74
C SER A 252 23.58 9.19 38.01
N GLU A 253 23.68 7.86 38.07
CA GLU A 253 22.64 6.94 38.56
C GLU A 253 22.47 7.01 40.08
N GLN A 254 23.16 7.92 40.77
CA GLN A 254 23.13 8.09 42.22
C GLN A 254 23.20 9.58 42.57
N SER A 255 22.06 10.26 42.59
CA SER A 255 21.90 11.58 43.21
C SER A 255 20.42 11.84 43.49
N GLN A 256 19.96 11.45 44.68
CA GLN A 256 18.70 11.95 45.22
C GLN A 256 18.90 13.41 45.64
N THR A 257 18.00 14.29 45.17
CA THR A 257 17.79 15.72 45.49
C THR A 257 18.47 16.76 44.58
N ASN A 258 17.63 17.55 43.89
CA ASN A 258 17.90 18.66 42.95
C ASN A 258 18.62 18.31 41.65
N ASP A 259 17.90 17.68 40.72
CA ASP A 259 18.41 17.45 39.36
C ASP A 259 18.45 18.78 38.58
N LYS A 260 19.65 19.32 38.38
CA LYS A 260 19.88 20.51 37.54
C LYS A 260 19.33 20.35 36.12
N ARG A 261 19.21 19.11 35.62
CA ARG A 261 18.56 18.81 34.34
C ARG A 261 17.07 19.17 34.37
N GLU A 262 16.37 18.87 35.46
CA GLU A 262 14.94 19.25 35.63
C GLU A 262 14.74 20.77 35.73
N ILE A 263 15.67 21.47 36.39
CA ILE A 263 15.66 22.94 36.49
C ILE A 263 15.85 23.55 35.10
N LEU A 264 16.85 23.07 34.35
CA LEU A 264 17.11 23.52 32.99
C LEU A 264 15.92 23.22 32.07
N GLN A 265 15.33 22.02 32.16
CA GLN A 265 14.12 21.66 31.42
C GLN A 265 12.97 22.63 31.70
N SER A 266 12.71 22.92 32.98
CA SER A 266 11.64 23.85 33.39
C SER A 266 11.86 25.26 32.85
N PHE A 267 13.12 25.72 32.80
CA PHE A 267 13.48 27.02 32.22
C PHE A 267 13.19 27.07 30.72
N LEU A 268 13.55 26.00 30.01
CA LEU A 268 13.33 25.90 28.57
C LEU A 268 11.84 25.81 28.25
N ASP A 269 11.06 25.07 29.04
CA ASP A 269 9.61 24.95 28.88
C ASP A 269 8.88 26.30 29.08
N ALA A 270 9.31 27.08 30.08
CA ALA A 270 8.80 28.43 30.31
C ALA A 270 9.18 29.38 29.16
N THR A 271 10.44 29.33 28.70
CA THR A 271 10.94 30.13 27.56
C THR A 271 10.18 29.81 26.27
N PHE A 272 9.90 28.53 26.03
CA PHE A 272 9.12 28.06 24.89
C PHE A 272 7.66 28.53 24.95
N SER A 273 7.06 28.51 26.14
CA SER A 273 5.71 29.04 26.35
C SER A 273 5.65 30.54 26.05
N GLY A 274 6.72 31.29 26.39
CA GLY A 274 6.88 32.68 26.00
C GLY A 274 6.98 32.88 24.49
N TRP A 275 7.73 32.03 23.78
CA TRP A 275 7.72 32.03 22.30
C TRP A 275 6.32 31.77 21.74
N GLY A 276 5.54 30.88 22.36
CA GLY A 276 4.14 30.67 22.01
C GLY A 276 3.31 31.95 22.14
N SER A 277 3.51 32.74 23.20
CA SER A 277 2.87 34.06 23.34
C SER A 277 3.34 35.02 22.24
N ALA A 278 4.65 35.08 21.98
CA ALA A 278 5.24 35.98 21.00
C ALA A 278 4.72 35.76 19.57
N VAL A 279 4.51 34.50 19.19
CA VAL A 279 4.03 34.12 17.85
C VAL A 279 2.52 34.33 17.69
N ARG A 280 1.75 34.22 18.78
CA ARG A 280 0.30 34.49 18.79
C ARG A 280 0.00 35.99 18.69
N ASP A 281 0.79 36.81 19.35
CA ASP A 281 0.64 38.26 19.39
C ASP A 281 2.01 38.94 19.25
N VAL A 282 2.34 39.31 18.01
CA VAL A 282 3.62 39.93 17.65
C VAL A 282 3.78 41.34 18.22
N GLU A 283 2.67 42.02 18.50
CA GLU A 283 2.71 43.34 19.14
C GLU A 283 2.98 43.19 20.63
N HIS A 284 2.36 42.20 21.28
CA HIS A 284 2.70 41.83 22.65
C HIS A 284 4.16 41.41 22.78
N ALA A 285 4.68 40.67 21.80
CA ALA A 285 6.08 40.31 21.77
C ALA A 285 7.00 41.54 21.71
N ALA A 286 6.68 42.49 20.82
CA ALA A 286 7.45 43.71 20.68
C ALA A 286 7.45 44.53 21.99
N ARG A 287 6.28 44.70 22.60
CA ARG A 287 6.15 45.36 23.92
C ARG A 287 6.91 44.61 25.00
N SER A 288 6.83 43.27 25.01
CA SER A 288 7.51 42.45 26.01
C SER A 288 9.02 42.55 25.91
N VAL A 289 9.58 42.66 24.69
CA VAL A 289 11.02 42.89 24.48
C VAL A 289 11.44 44.24 25.06
N ASP A 290 10.68 45.31 24.79
CA ASP A 290 10.97 46.64 25.33
C ASP A 290 10.83 46.70 26.86
N GLU A 291 9.78 46.09 27.42
CA GLU A 291 9.58 45.99 28.87
C GLU A 291 10.69 45.15 29.53
N ALA A 292 11.08 44.03 28.92
CA ALA A 292 12.15 43.19 29.41
C ALA A 292 13.49 43.93 29.48
N ARG A 293 13.79 44.77 28.48
CA ARG A 293 14.99 45.64 28.45
C ARG A 293 15.02 46.61 29.62
N ALA A 294 13.90 47.28 29.86
CA ALA A 294 13.76 48.18 31.00
C ALA A 294 13.92 47.44 32.35
N MET A 295 13.42 46.20 32.45
CA MET A 295 13.54 45.37 33.66
C MET A 295 14.98 44.92 33.95
N ILE A 296 15.79 44.61 32.92
CA ILE A 296 17.17 44.11 33.08
C ILE A 296 18.22 45.22 33.18
N GLY A 297 17.85 46.48 32.92
CA GLY A 297 18.74 47.64 33.11
C GLY A 297 19.93 47.70 32.16
N LEU A 298 19.76 47.13 30.95
CA LEU A 298 20.77 47.05 29.90
C LEU A 298 20.36 47.94 28.71
N ASP A 299 20.08 49.23 28.93
CA ASP A 299 19.80 50.17 27.84
C ASP A 299 21.07 50.94 27.48
N ASP A 300 21.60 50.72 26.27
CA ASP A 300 22.71 51.49 25.71
C ASP A 300 22.29 52.10 24.36
N GLU A 301 22.17 53.42 24.32
CA GLU A 301 21.78 54.20 23.13
C GLU A 301 22.84 54.16 22.00
N ASN A 302 24.05 53.64 22.26
CA ASN A 302 25.14 53.55 21.28
C ASN A 302 25.33 52.14 20.67
N ASN A 303 24.42 51.22 20.95
CA ASN A 303 24.51 49.86 20.42
C ASN A 303 24.04 49.82 18.96
N ASP A 304 24.98 49.67 18.01
CA ASP A 304 24.75 49.60 16.56
C ASP A 304 24.24 48.24 16.07
N HIS A 305 24.06 47.27 16.97
CA HIS A 305 23.68 45.90 16.63
C HIS A 305 22.17 45.68 16.42
N TRP A 306 21.31 46.69 16.58
CA TRP A 306 19.84 46.53 16.45
C TRP A 306 19.11 47.83 16.06
N ASP A 307 17.96 47.69 15.41
CA ASP A 307 17.09 48.81 15.01
C ASP A 307 16.05 49.09 16.12
N PRO A 308 15.93 50.34 16.61
CA PRO A 308 15.01 50.70 17.69
C PRO A 308 13.54 50.78 17.29
N SER A 309 13.20 50.52 16.02
CA SER A 309 11.85 50.61 15.50
C SER A 309 10.94 49.49 16.04
N PHE A 310 9.85 49.90 16.68
CA PHE A 310 8.77 49.00 17.12
C PHE A 310 8.18 48.21 15.94
N GLU A 311 8.06 48.84 14.76
CA GLU A 311 7.61 48.19 13.53
C GLU A 311 8.62 47.14 13.03
N TYR A 312 9.92 47.41 13.15
CA TYR A 312 10.96 46.45 12.81
C TYR A 312 10.90 45.23 13.73
N THR A 313 10.65 45.44 15.03
CA THR A 313 10.45 44.34 15.99
C THR A 313 9.20 43.52 15.66
N ILE A 314 8.06 44.17 15.37
CA ILE A 314 6.83 43.47 14.96
C ILE A 314 7.08 42.63 13.71
N GLN A 315 7.72 43.21 12.70
CA GLN A 315 8.01 42.51 11.45
C GLN A 315 8.94 41.32 11.72
N ASN A 316 10.03 41.50 12.48
CA ASN A 316 10.95 40.41 12.79
C ASN A 316 10.29 39.31 13.61
N VAL A 317 9.53 39.63 14.66
CA VAL A 317 8.83 38.60 15.44
C VAL A 317 7.77 37.90 14.59
N ARG A 318 7.07 38.62 13.72
CA ARG A 318 6.12 38.02 12.76
C ARG A 318 6.83 37.06 11.82
N LEU A 319 7.97 37.45 11.28
CA LEU A 319 8.77 36.61 10.38
C LEU A 319 9.35 35.41 11.12
N CYS A 320 9.90 35.58 12.33
CA CYS A 320 10.31 34.49 13.20
C CYS A 320 9.13 33.55 13.51
N GLY A 321 7.94 34.10 13.75
CA GLY A 321 6.71 33.37 13.97
C GLY A 321 6.21 32.63 12.72
N ASP A 322 6.33 33.23 11.54
CA ASP A 322 5.96 32.61 10.27
C ASP A 322 6.96 31.52 9.90
N TYR A 323 8.26 31.73 10.16
CA TYR A 323 9.27 30.67 10.09
C TYR A 323 8.99 29.55 11.11
N ALA A 324 8.60 29.89 12.35
CA ALA A 324 8.15 28.97 13.41
C ALA A 324 6.84 28.21 13.06
N LYS A 325 6.07 28.73 12.10
CA LYS A 325 4.87 28.10 11.54
C LYS A 325 5.16 27.33 10.24
N GLU A 326 6.09 27.78 9.38
CA GLU A 326 6.67 27.08 8.18
C GLU A 326 7.26 25.75 8.54
N THR A 327 7.78 25.75 9.72
CA THR A 327 8.20 24.62 10.50
C THR A 327 6.97 23.95 11.08
N PHE A 328 6.12 23.31 10.25
CA PHE A 328 4.89 22.52 10.56
C PHE A 328 4.57 22.39 12.07
N GLN A 329 4.08 23.50 12.64
CA GLN A 329 3.84 23.72 14.07
C GLN A 329 4.89 23.17 15.00
N GLY A 330 5.91 23.98 15.27
CA GLY A 330 6.75 23.95 16.46
C GLY A 330 6.53 22.68 17.26
N ASP A 331 7.28 21.64 16.89
CA ASP A 331 7.41 20.47 17.72
C ASP A 331 7.52 21.05 19.12
N ARG A 332 6.52 20.76 19.98
CA ARG A 332 6.85 20.65 21.40
C ARG A 332 8.13 19.82 21.30
N TYR A 333 9.21 20.33 21.88
CA TYR A 333 10.60 19.95 21.60
C TYR A 333 11.22 20.61 20.37
N GLY A 334 12.03 21.64 20.64
CA GLY A 334 13.23 21.92 19.86
C GLY A 334 14.23 20.77 19.96
N VAL A 335 13.83 19.56 19.55
CA VAL A 335 14.75 18.44 19.33
C VAL A 335 15.63 18.89 18.18
N ILE A 336 16.88 19.20 18.48
CA ILE A 336 17.87 19.32 17.43
C ILE A 336 17.89 17.96 16.71
N ASN A 337 17.41 17.93 15.46
CA ASN A 337 17.34 16.70 14.68
C ASN A 337 18.76 16.11 14.60
N PRO A 338 19.03 14.95 15.22
CA PRO A 338 20.39 14.43 15.36
C PRO A 338 21.07 14.22 14.00
N LYS A 339 20.31 13.76 13.01
CA LYS A 339 20.80 13.53 11.64
C LYS A 339 21.26 14.85 11.01
N ARG A 340 20.45 15.90 11.05
CA ARG A 340 20.79 17.21 10.46
C ARG A 340 21.92 17.91 11.19
N TRP A 341 21.97 17.80 12.52
CA TRP A 341 23.11 18.30 13.30
C TRP A 341 24.42 17.61 12.91
N ASN A 342 24.37 16.29 12.71
CA ASN A 342 25.54 15.53 12.29
C ASN A 342 25.98 15.87 10.87
N GLU A 343 25.03 16.05 9.94
CA GLU A 343 25.30 16.54 8.58
C GLU A 343 25.99 17.92 8.62
N ALA A 344 25.43 18.86 9.37
CA ALA A 344 25.99 20.19 9.59
C ALA A 344 27.38 20.17 10.25
N THR A 345 27.60 19.33 11.25
CA THR A 345 28.88 19.31 11.98
C THR A 345 29.98 18.63 11.16
N ASN A 346 29.66 17.52 10.49
CA ASN A 346 30.60 16.81 9.62
C ASN A 346 31.10 17.70 8.48
N TRP A 347 30.19 18.43 7.85
CA TRP A 347 30.56 19.31 6.76
C TRP A 347 31.26 20.60 7.25
N LEU A 348 31.02 21.08 8.48
CA LEU A 348 31.72 22.27 9.01
C LEU A 348 33.15 21.99 9.40
N LEU A 349 33.33 20.86 10.08
CA LEU A 349 34.61 20.51 10.62
C LEU A 349 35.46 19.75 9.60
N ASP A 350 34.91 19.49 8.41
CA ASP A 350 35.50 18.70 7.31
C ASP A 350 36.17 17.42 7.83
N LYS A 351 35.50 16.80 8.78
CA LYS A 351 35.97 15.65 9.56
C LYS A 351 34.76 14.81 9.95
N ASN A 352 34.95 13.51 10.04
CA ASN A 352 34.01 12.62 10.74
C ASN A 352 34.07 12.97 12.23
N VAL A 353 33.20 13.88 12.66
CA VAL A 353 32.93 14.14 14.07
C VAL A 353 32.01 13.04 14.58
N GLU A 354 32.13 12.71 15.87
CA GLU A 354 31.24 11.71 16.45
C GLU A 354 29.77 12.14 16.31
N PRO A 355 28.86 11.20 16.00
CA PRO A 355 27.43 11.49 15.98
C PRO A 355 26.99 12.13 17.29
N ASN A 356 26.27 13.25 17.19
CA ASN A 356 25.71 14.06 18.28
C ASN A 356 26.77 14.84 19.07
N PHE A 357 27.89 15.20 18.43
CA PHE A 357 28.91 16.06 19.03
C PHE A 357 28.30 17.32 19.69
N GLY A 358 28.48 17.46 21.01
CA GLY A 358 27.95 18.59 21.78
C GLY A 358 26.45 18.58 22.08
N LEU A 359 25.72 17.50 21.73
CA LEU A 359 24.29 17.34 21.97
C LEU A 359 24.00 16.25 23.02
N ASP A 360 23.54 16.65 24.20
CA ASP A 360 22.89 15.77 25.15
C ASP A 360 21.41 15.64 24.80
N ALA A 361 21.11 14.70 23.90
CA ALA A 361 19.74 14.42 23.47
C ALA A 361 18.81 14.12 24.65
N THR A 362 19.29 13.66 25.81
CA THR A 362 18.43 13.33 26.95
C THR A 362 17.76 14.55 27.59
N VAL A 363 18.28 15.76 27.36
CA VAL A 363 17.73 17.03 27.86
C VAL A 363 16.71 17.64 26.88
N TRP A 364 16.67 17.19 25.62
CA TRP A 364 15.88 17.83 24.54
C TRP A 364 14.83 16.92 23.92
N GLN A 365 14.50 15.79 24.56
CA GLN A 365 13.56 14.81 24.03
C GLN A 365 12.12 15.20 24.29
N PRO A 366 11.20 14.87 23.38
CA PRO A 366 9.79 14.81 23.70
C PRO A 366 9.52 14.04 24.97
N PRO A 367 8.40 14.30 25.70
CA PRO A 367 8.04 13.34 26.72
C PRO A 367 7.96 12.05 25.92
N SER A 368 8.64 11.03 26.40
CA SER A 368 8.66 9.71 25.77
C SER A 368 7.24 9.17 25.48
N LYS A 369 6.24 9.82 26.08
CA LYS A 369 4.80 9.66 25.93
C LYS A 369 4.13 10.35 24.72
N LEU A 370 4.79 11.10 23.83
CA LEU A 370 4.08 11.76 22.71
C LEU A 370 4.17 10.98 21.37
N LEU A 371 3.03 10.85 20.70
CA LEU A 371 2.91 10.39 19.31
C LEU A 371 2.80 11.62 18.38
N ALA A 372 3.93 12.25 18.04
CA ALA A 372 3.95 13.47 17.24
C ALA A 372 3.83 13.19 15.73
N GLY A 373 2.82 13.74 15.07
CA GLY A 373 2.58 13.54 13.64
C GLY A 373 3.23 14.58 12.73
N ASN A 374 3.75 15.69 13.27
CA ASN A 374 4.32 16.78 12.47
C ASN A 374 5.52 16.35 11.61
N GLU A 375 6.47 15.60 12.17
CA GLU A 375 7.64 15.10 11.43
C GLU A 375 7.21 14.13 10.31
N LEU A 376 6.24 13.27 10.63
CA LEU A 376 5.69 12.30 9.71
C LEU A 376 5.00 13.01 8.53
N ALA A 377 4.08 13.93 8.82
CA ALA A 377 3.40 14.73 7.81
C ALA A 377 4.37 15.49 6.89
N ARG A 378 5.44 16.07 7.46
CA ARG A 378 6.50 16.74 6.68
C ARG A 378 7.21 15.77 5.74
N THR A 379 7.63 14.61 6.26
CA THR A 379 8.37 13.62 5.45
C THR A 379 7.49 13.12 4.31
N THR A 380 6.23 12.80 4.60
CA THR A 380 5.24 12.38 3.61
C THR A 380 4.95 13.47 2.57
N LEU A 381 4.90 14.75 2.98
CA LEU A 381 4.70 15.88 2.06
C LEU A 381 5.95 16.19 1.22
N GLU A 382 7.15 16.06 1.77
CA GLU A 382 8.41 16.17 1.03
C GLU A 382 8.52 15.07 -0.03
N GLU A 383 8.19 13.82 0.31
CA GLU A 383 8.09 12.73 -0.66
C GLU A 383 7.09 13.04 -1.78
N ALA A 384 5.91 13.57 -1.42
CA ALA A 384 4.90 13.96 -2.39
C ALA A 384 5.37 15.12 -3.29
N LYS A 385 6.06 16.12 -2.72
CA LYS A 385 6.67 17.23 -3.45
C LYS A 385 7.76 16.76 -4.41
N ASP A 386 8.68 15.93 -3.94
CA ASP A 386 9.75 15.39 -4.78
C ASP A 386 9.17 14.57 -5.94
N SER A 387 8.13 13.78 -5.65
CA SER A 387 7.35 13.06 -6.66
C SER A 387 6.65 14.00 -7.64
N ALA A 388 6.05 15.09 -7.18
CA ALA A 388 5.39 16.09 -8.02
C ALA A 388 6.38 16.91 -8.86
N ILE A 389 7.55 17.26 -8.33
CA ILE A 389 8.64 17.90 -9.07
C ILE A 389 9.17 16.96 -10.14
N ALA A 390 9.42 15.70 -9.79
CA ALA A 390 9.84 14.68 -10.74
C ALA A 390 8.78 14.48 -11.83
N PHE A 391 7.50 14.46 -11.45
CA PHE A 391 6.38 14.36 -12.38
C PHE A 391 6.30 15.56 -13.30
N HIS A 392 6.42 16.78 -12.77
CA HIS A 392 6.38 18.01 -13.56
C HIS A 392 7.57 18.14 -14.50
N LYS A 393 8.76 17.78 -14.02
CA LYS A 393 9.98 17.73 -14.83
C LYS A 393 9.85 16.72 -15.98
N LYS A 394 9.16 15.62 -15.71
CA LYS A 394 8.84 14.57 -16.67
C LYS A 394 7.75 15.08 -17.63
N HIS A 395 6.50 15.09 -17.19
CA HIS A 395 5.32 15.31 -18.03
C HIS A 395 5.00 16.77 -18.37
N GLY A 396 5.81 17.76 -17.96
CA GLY A 396 5.62 19.18 -18.29
C GLY A 396 4.40 19.85 -17.65
N ARG A 397 3.57 19.10 -16.91
CA ARG A 397 2.41 19.58 -16.15
C ARG A 397 2.52 19.13 -14.70
N ARG A 398 1.87 19.83 -13.78
CA ARG A 398 1.83 19.44 -12.37
C ARG A 398 0.75 18.37 -12.15
N PRO A 399 0.88 17.49 -11.14
CA PRO A 399 -0.21 16.64 -10.71
C PRO A 399 -1.41 17.49 -10.30
N SER A 400 -2.61 17.12 -10.73
CA SER A 400 -3.83 17.94 -10.61
C SER A 400 -4.84 17.35 -9.63
N LEU A 401 -5.39 18.19 -8.74
CA LEU A 401 -6.39 17.84 -7.74
C LEU A 401 -7.61 18.76 -7.87
N THR A 402 -8.80 18.19 -7.95
CA THR A 402 -10.06 18.95 -7.78
C THR A 402 -10.68 18.67 -6.41
N ILE A 403 -10.98 19.72 -5.66
CA ILE A 403 -11.66 19.66 -4.37
C ILE A 403 -13.08 20.21 -4.57
N ILE A 404 -14.10 19.40 -4.28
CA ILE A 404 -15.50 19.79 -4.42
C ILE A 404 -16.12 19.93 -3.03
N THR A 405 -16.70 21.09 -2.75
CA THR A 405 -17.42 21.41 -1.51
C THR A 405 -18.87 21.73 -1.85
N VAL A 406 -19.83 21.25 -1.05
CA VAL A 406 -21.24 21.59 -1.21
C VAL A 406 -21.78 22.22 0.07
N GLY A 407 -22.22 23.47 -0.02
CA GLY A 407 -22.69 24.28 1.11
C GLY A 407 -21.57 24.91 1.94
N GLU A 408 -21.98 25.68 2.94
CA GLU A 408 -21.07 26.30 3.90
C GLU A 408 -20.74 25.32 5.02
N LEU A 409 -19.51 24.80 5.04
CA LEU A 409 -19.09 23.88 6.08
C LEU A 409 -18.64 24.68 7.33
N SER A 410 -19.52 24.82 8.32
CA SER A 410 -19.28 25.56 9.57
C SER A 410 -17.98 25.17 10.28
N ARG A 411 -17.51 23.91 10.15
CA ARG A 411 -16.23 23.42 10.69
C ARG A 411 -14.98 24.04 10.03
N TYR A 412 -15.15 24.69 8.88
CA TYR A 412 -14.09 25.31 8.10
C TYR A 412 -14.14 26.85 8.09
N SER A 413 -15.18 27.46 8.66
CA SER A 413 -15.36 28.92 8.77
C SER A 413 -14.18 29.63 9.45
N HIS A 414 -13.50 28.95 10.39
CA HIS A 414 -12.34 29.48 11.10
C HIS A 414 -11.00 29.19 10.38
N GLY A 415 -11.01 28.85 9.09
CA GLY A 415 -9.82 28.56 8.29
C GLY A 415 -8.72 29.59 8.45
N ASP A 416 -9.02 30.86 8.16
CA ASP A 416 -8.05 31.96 8.23
C ASP A 416 -7.49 32.19 9.64
N ARG A 417 -8.33 32.06 10.67
CA ARG A 417 -7.90 32.22 12.07
C ARG A 417 -6.97 31.07 12.47
N ARG A 418 -7.30 29.84 12.08
CA ARG A 418 -6.46 28.66 12.31
C ARG A 418 -5.14 28.77 11.58
N VAL A 419 -5.12 29.19 10.31
CA VAL A 419 -3.88 29.46 9.58
C VAL A 419 -3.04 30.45 10.37
N LYS A 420 -3.57 31.62 10.75
CA LYS A 420 -2.81 32.64 11.52
C LYS A 420 -2.16 32.10 12.80
N ILE A 421 -2.85 31.21 13.53
CA ILE A 421 -2.38 30.66 14.82
C ILE A 421 -1.42 29.49 14.61
N TYR A 422 -1.70 28.64 13.64
CA TYR A 422 -1.19 27.27 13.58
C TYR A 422 -0.44 26.93 12.30
N SER A 423 -0.42 27.80 11.28
CA SER A 423 0.43 27.55 10.13
C SER A 423 0.81 28.84 9.41
N ASN A 424 1.62 28.69 8.38
CA ASN A 424 1.88 29.70 7.38
C ASN A 424 1.09 29.31 6.12
N ASN A 425 1.02 30.19 5.13
CA ASN A 425 0.27 29.93 3.89
C ASN A 425 0.89 28.85 2.99
N ARG A 426 2.18 28.52 3.14
CA ARG A 426 2.89 27.54 2.28
C ARG A 426 2.66 26.09 2.67
N ASN A 427 2.57 25.81 3.97
CA ASN A 427 2.57 24.46 4.54
C ASN A 427 1.35 24.22 5.45
N SER A 428 0.19 24.75 5.06
CA SER A 428 -1.01 24.72 5.89
C SER A 428 -1.85 23.47 5.67
N TRP A 429 -1.94 22.59 6.66
CA TRP A 429 -2.97 21.55 6.62
C TRP A 429 -4.41 22.09 6.78
N PHE A 430 -4.59 23.39 7.01
CA PHE A 430 -5.90 24.07 6.97
C PHE A 430 -6.28 24.59 5.58
N SER A 431 -5.30 24.72 4.67
CA SER A 431 -5.51 25.14 3.29
C SER A 431 -4.84 24.14 2.36
N LYS A 432 -5.65 23.26 1.78
CA LYS A 432 -5.18 22.26 0.82
C LYS A 432 -4.65 22.98 -0.41
N THR A 433 -5.44 23.86 -1.02
CA THR A 433 -5.07 24.62 -2.22
C THR A 433 -3.71 25.29 -2.11
N SER A 434 -3.50 26.15 -1.11
CA SER A 434 -2.21 26.83 -0.98
C SER A 434 -1.06 25.86 -0.69
N THR A 435 -1.30 24.79 0.07
CA THR A 435 -0.29 23.75 0.31
C THR A 435 0.09 23.02 -0.96
N GLY A 436 -0.88 22.56 -1.75
CA GLY A 436 -0.61 21.88 -3.01
C GLY A 436 0.15 22.76 -4.01
N GLU A 437 -0.30 24.00 -4.21
CA GLU A 437 0.34 24.94 -5.13
C GLU A 437 1.81 25.21 -4.78
N ASN A 438 2.10 25.39 -3.49
CA ASN A 438 3.47 25.61 -2.99
C ASN A 438 4.37 24.36 -3.09
N HIS A 439 3.78 23.16 -3.25
CA HIS A 439 4.50 21.89 -3.37
C HIS A 439 4.46 21.29 -4.77
N GLY A 440 4.09 22.09 -5.78
CA GLY A 440 4.17 21.67 -7.18
C GLY A 440 2.97 20.88 -7.68
N PHE A 441 1.81 21.02 -7.04
CA PHE A 441 0.52 20.51 -7.51
C PHE A 441 -0.29 21.64 -8.16
N ASP A 442 -1.22 21.26 -9.03
CA ASP A 442 -2.28 22.14 -9.54
C ASP A 442 -3.57 21.81 -8.80
N VAL A 443 -4.16 22.77 -8.11
CA VAL A 443 -5.31 22.51 -7.23
C VAL A 443 -6.46 23.43 -7.61
N LYS A 444 -7.63 22.84 -7.86
CA LYS A 444 -8.85 23.56 -8.18
C LYS A 444 -9.91 23.30 -7.12
N GLU A 445 -10.43 24.36 -6.52
CA GLU A 445 -11.60 24.29 -5.65
C GLU A 445 -12.89 24.61 -6.41
N ILE A 446 -13.93 23.81 -6.17
CA ILE A 446 -15.29 24.01 -6.68
C ILE A 446 -16.22 24.08 -5.47
N ASN A 447 -16.78 25.26 -5.22
CA ASN A 447 -17.73 25.49 -4.15
C ASN A 447 -19.14 25.56 -4.74
N LEU A 448 -19.98 24.59 -4.39
CA LEU A 448 -21.36 24.48 -4.82
C LEU A 448 -22.31 24.97 -3.70
N PRO A 449 -23.44 25.61 -4.04
CA PRO A 449 -24.43 26.05 -3.05
C PRO A 449 -24.98 24.90 -2.18
N GLU A 450 -25.46 25.20 -0.98
CA GLU A 450 -26.06 24.19 -0.08
C GLU A 450 -27.29 23.50 -0.68
N ASN A 451 -28.04 24.20 -1.54
CA ASN A 451 -29.23 23.67 -2.22
C ASN A 451 -28.91 22.86 -3.50
N THR A 452 -27.63 22.52 -3.74
CA THR A 452 -27.21 21.70 -4.88
C THR A 452 -27.86 20.32 -4.85
N THR A 453 -28.38 19.89 -5.99
CA THR A 453 -28.98 18.56 -6.17
C THR A 453 -27.91 17.48 -6.40
N THR A 454 -28.30 16.21 -6.25
CA THR A 454 -27.38 15.08 -6.52
C THR A 454 -26.92 15.10 -7.99
N GLU A 455 -27.82 15.40 -8.92
CA GLU A 455 -27.54 15.43 -10.36
C GLU A 455 -26.56 16.55 -10.75
N GLU A 456 -26.67 17.73 -10.13
CA GLU A 456 -25.72 18.84 -10.33
C GLU A 456 -24.33 18.48 -9.81
N LEU A 457 -24.24 17.87 -8.62
CA LEU A 457 -22.97 17.38 -8.08
C LEU A 457 -22.33 16.33 -9.00
N LEU A 458 -23.11 15.36 -9.49
CA LEU A 458 -22.63 14.35 -10.44
C LEU A 458 -22.10 15.00 -11.73
N SER A 459 -22.80 16.03 -12.24
CA SER A 459 -22.34 16.76 -13.42
C SER A 459 -20.97 17.41 -13.21
N GLU A 460 -20.69 17.96 -12.02
CA GLU A 460 -19.38 18.54 -11.72
C GLU A 460 -18.28 17.49 -11.55
N ILE A 461 -18.59 16.35 -10.94
CA ILE A 461 -17.66 15.21 -10.86
C ILE A 461 -17.28 14.74 -12.27
N TYR A 462 -18.24 14.60 -13.19
CA TYR A 462 -17.97 14.17 -14.57
C TYR A 462 -17.18 15.20 -15.39
N LYS A 463 -17.35 16.50 -15.14
CA LYS A 463 -16.52 17.55 -15.78
C LYS A 463 -15.07 17.48 -15.31
N SER A 464 -14.82 16.96 -14.12
CA SER A 464 -13.50 16.81 -13.51
C SER A 464 -12.82 15.48 -13.87
N LYS A 465 -13.32 14.70 -14.82
CA LYS A 465 -12.76 13.38 -15.18
C LYS A 465 -11.30 13.38 -15.66
N ASP A 466 -10.81 14.53 -16.15
CA ASP A 466 -9.47 14.65 -16.73
C ASP A 466 -8.39 15.04 -15.69
N VAL A 467 -8.77 15.37 -14.45
CA VAL A 467 -7.78 15.62 -13.39
C VAL A 467 -7.18 14.33 -12.84
N ASP A 468 -6.08 14.41 -12.10
CA ASP A 468 -5.43 13.21 -11.55
C ASP A 468 -6.12 12.71 -10.28
N GLY A 469 -6.69 13.60 -9.46
CA GLY A 469 -7.42 13.24 -8.25
C GLY A 469 -8.63 14.13 -7.98
N ILE A 470 -9.67 13.56 -7.37
CA ILE A 470 -10.87 14.26 -6.91
C ILE A 470 -11.05 14.01 -5.41
N GLN A 471 -11.23 15.07 -4.63
CA GLN A 471 -11.67 15.01 -3.23
C GLN A 471 -13.07 15.63 -3.11
N LEU A 472 -14.01 14.88 -2.55
CA LEU A 472 -15.34 15.38 -2.21
C LEU A 472 -15.42 15.64 -0.70
N MET A 473 -15.58 16.90 -0.31
CA MET A 473 -15.55 17.34 1.08
C MET A 473 -16.75 16.83 1.89
N TRP A 474 -16.48 16.42 3.13
CA TRP A 474 -17.49 15.95 4.08
C TRP A 474 -17.73 16.97 5.21
N PRO A 475 -18.95 17.11 5.75
CA PRO A 475 -20.20 16.44 5.36
C PRO A 475 -20.87 16.99 4.10
N LEU A 476 -21.62 16.13 3.41
CA LEU A 476 -22.54 16.56 2.35
C LEU A 476 -23.90 16.94 2.97
N PRO A 477 -24.62 17.93 2.41
CA PRO A 477 -26.01 18.21 2.77
C PRO A 477 -26.90 16.96 2.72
N ASP A 478 -27.87 16.84 3.62
CA ASP A 478 -28.78 15.68 3.71
C ASP A 478 -29.60 15.44 2.43
N SER A 479 -29.77 16.47 1.59
CA SER A 479 -30.44 16.38 0.29
C SER A 479 -29.64 15.65 -0.78
N ILE A 480 -28.35 15.39 -0.56
CA ILE A 480 -27.46 14.71 -1.52
C ILE A 480 -27.35 13.23 -1.18
N ASP A 481 -27.55 12.38 -2.19
CA ASP A 481 -27.23 10.97 -2.10
C ASP A 481 -25.72 10.77 -2.14
N ALA A 482 -25.11 10.75 -0.95
CA ALA A 482 -23.67 10.54 -0.78
C ALA A 482 -23.18 9.24 -1.44
N GLY A 483 -24.01 8.18 -1.49
CA GLY A 483 -23.64 6.92 -2.12
C GLY A 483 -23.45 7.08 -3.63
N LYS A 484 -24.38 7.75 -4.30
CA LYS A 484 -24.24 8.08 -5.73
C LYS A 484 -23.06 9.01 -6.00
N ALA A 485 -22.89 10.04 -5.18
CA ALA A 485 -21.82 11.02 -5.36
C ALA A 485 -20.42 10.39 -5.27
N TYR A 486 -20.16 9.58 -4.24
CA TYR A 486 -18.86 8.89 -4.12
C TYR A 486 -18.66 7.83 -5.21
N ASN A 487 -19.69 7.09 -5.61
CA ASN A 487 -19.59 6.09 -6.69
C ASN A 487 -19.34 6.69 -8.09
N ALA A 488 -19.55 8.00 -8.27
CA ALA A 488 -19.27 8.68 -9.53
C ALA A 488 -17.78 9.05 -9.70
N ILE A 489 -17.02 9.07 -8.60
CA ILE A 489 -15.58 9.30 -8.62
C ILE A 489 -14.91 7.98 -9.04
N ARG A 490 -14.05 8.00 -10.06
CA ARG A 490 -13.33 6.78 -10.46
C ARG A 490 -12.37 6.34 -9.36
N VAL A 491 -12.24 5.03 -9.15
CA VAL A 491 -11.35 4.45 -8.14
C VAL A 491 -9.89 4.91 -8.30
N ASP A 492 -9.43 5.12 -9.54
CA ASP A 492 -8.07 5.62 -9.84
C ASP A 492 -7.91 7.14 -9.64
N GLN A 493 -8.98 7.85 -9.26
CA GLN A 493 -9.01 9.29 -8.96
C GLN A 493 -9.48 9.59 -7.54
N ASP A 494 -9.94 8.59 -6.78
CA ASP A 494 -10.40 8.73 -5.40
C ASP A 494 -9.22 8.87 -4.43
N VAL A 495 -8.56 10.02 -4.47
CA VAL A 495 -7.38 10.33 -3.66
C VAL A 495 -7.68 10.51 -2.18
N ASP A 496 -8.95 10.66 -1.81
CA ASP A 496 -9.42 10.74 -0.42
C ASP A 496 -9.74 9.36 0.17
N GLY A 497 -9.82 8.32 -0.66
CA GLY A 497 -10.15 6.93 -0.29
C GLY A 497 -11.56 6.78 0.29
N ALA A 498 -12.48 7.64 -0.14
CA ALA A 498 -13.85 7.69 0.37
C ALA A 498 -14.82 6.77 -0.39
N HIS A 499 -14.40 6.23 -1.53
CA HIS A 499 -15.19 5.35 -2.38
C HIS A 499 -15.41 3.98 -1.74
N TYR A 500 -16.65 3.49 -1.74
CA TYR A 500 -17.06 2.29 -1.02
C TYR A 500 -16.31 1.02 -1.49
N ILE A 501 -16.17 0.82 -2.81
CA ILE A 501 -15.36 -0.29 -3.38
C ILE A 501 -13.91 -0.20 -2.90
N GLY A 502 -13.31 1.00 -2.92
CA GLY A 502 -11.93 1.19 -2.47
C GLY A 502 -11.72 0.90 -0.98
N GLN A 503 -12.77 1.03 -0.16
CA GLN A 503 -12.74 0.69 1.25
C GLN A 503 -12.99 -0.81 1.53
N LEU A 504 -13.59 -1.54 0.61
CA LEU A 504 -13.81 -2.99 0.70
C LEU A 504 -12.61 -3.81 0.17
N GLU A 505 -11.79 -3.21 -0.68
CA GLU A 505 -10.60 -3.81 -1.32
C GLU A 505 -9.27 -3.41 -0.67
N ILE A 506 -9.27 -3.01 0.62
CA ILE A 506 -8.04 -2.68 1.34
C ILE A 506 -7.25 -3.98 1.62
N ASP A 507 -6.58 -4.51 0.59
CA ASP A 507 -5.58 -5.56 0.68
C ASP A 507 -4.18 -4.91 0.71
N PRO A 508 -3.32 -5.20 1.71
CA PRO A 508 -1.94 -4.70 1.76
C PRO A 508 -1.10 -5.01 0.51
N ALA A 509 -1.45 -6.04 -0.26
CA ALA A 509 -0.73 -6.49 -1.44
C ALA A 509 -1.31 -6.00 -2.78
N SER A 510 -2.55 -5.49 -2.79
CA SER A 510 -3.17 -4.85 -3.95
C SER A 510 -4.27 -3.93 -3.47
N SER A 511 -4.09 -2.61 -3.50
CA SER A 511 -5.19 -1.74 -3.07
C SER A 511 -5.28 -0.42 -3.83
N PRO A 512 -6.53 0.05 -4.09
CA PRO A 512 -6.82 1.45 -4.36
C PRO A 512 -6.27 2.39 -3.27
N LEU A 513 -6.32 3.70 -3.53
CA LEU A 513 -5.77 4.75 -2.65
C LEU A 513 -6.44 4.68 -1.26
N PRO A 514 -5.70 4.45 -0.16
CA PRO A 514 -6.31 4.27 1.15
C PRO A 514 -6.87 5.60 1.69
N PRO A 515 -7.96 5.57 2.49
CA PRO A 515 -8.50 6.80 3.06
C PRO A 515 -7.49 7.52 3.94
N VAL A 516 -7.36 8.84 3.72
CA VAL A 516 -6.20 9.62 4.16
C VAL A 516 -6.04 9.71 5.68
N THR A 517 -7.14 9.81 6.44
CA THR A 517 -7.11 9.90 7.92
C THR A 517 -6.90 8.52 8.58
N PRO A 518 -7.56 7.45 8.14
CA PRO A 518 -7.20 6.08 8.53
C PRO A 518 -5.73 5.73 8.25
N ALA A 519 -5.24 6.01 7.04
CA ALA A 519 -3.85 5.79 6.67
C ALA A 519 -2.88 6.58 7.57
N ALA A 520 -3.19 7.85 7.86
CA ALA A 520 -2.45 8.66 8.81
C ALA A 520 -2.39 8.05 10.22
N THR A 521 -3.49 7.45 10.67
CA THR A 521 -3.56 6.77 11.97
C THR A 521 -2.64 5.56 11.99
N MET A 522 -2.69 4.73 10.95
CA MET A 522 -1.83 3.56 10.81
C MET A 522 -0.34 3.94 10.75
N GLU A 523 0.01 4.96 9.95
CA GLU A 523 1.39 5.41 9.78
C GLU A 523 1.96 6.00 11.08
N LEU A 524 1.15 6.74 11.85
CA LEU A 524 1.56 7.24 13.16
C LEU A 524 1.83 6.09 14.15
N MET A 525 0.99 5.05 14.15
CA MET A 525 1.20 3.86 14.97
C MET A 525 2.49 3.13 14.59
N ASP A 526 2.74 2.96 13.28
CA ASP A 526 3.91 2.25 12.76
C ASP A 526 5.20 3.02 13.10
N ARG A 527 5.20 4.35 12.91
CA ARG A 527 6.32 5.24 13.25
C ARG A 527 6.73 5.11 14.71
N TYR A 528 5.75 5.05 15.61
CA TYR A 528 5.99 4.96 17.05
C TYR A 528 5.96 3.53 17.60
N LYS A 529 5.83 2.50 16.75
CA LYS A 529 5.74 1.10 17.18
C LYS A 529 4.64 0.89 18.23
N VAL A 530 3.45 1.41 17.95
CA VAL A 530 2.23 1.09 18.70
C VAL A 530 1.65 -0.17 18.08
N ASP A 531 1.97 -1.33 18.66
CA ASP A 531 1.53 -2.63 18.15
C ASP A 531 0.10 -2.97 18.61
N PRO A 532 -0.88 -3.06 17.70
CA PRO A 532 -2.25 -3.39 18.06
C PRO A 532 -2.52 -4.90 18.15
N LYS A 533 -1.57 -5.76 17.76
CA LYS A 533 -1.76 -7.21 17.69
C LYS A 533 -2.13 -7.81 19.05
N GLY A 534 -3.29 -8.47 19.10
CA GLY A 534 -3.82 -9.10 20.32
C GLY A 534 -4.20 -8.13 21.44
N LYS A 535 -4.27 -6.82 21.16
CA LYS A 535 -4.67 -5.78 22.13
C LYS A 535 -6.15 -5.43 22.00
N ASN A 536 -6.76 -5.04 23.11
CA ASN A 536 -8.11 -4.50 23.12
C ASN A 536 -8.08 -3.04 22.66
N VAL A 537 -8.61 -2.79 21.47
CA VAL A 537 -8.62 -1.47 20.84
C VAL A 537 -10.04 -0.93 20.82
N LEU A 538 -10.25 0.23 21.42
CA LEU A 538 -11.53 0.95 21.37
C LEU A 538 -11.44 2.07 20.34
N VAL A 539 -12.24 1.97 19.27
CA VAL A 539 -12.44 3.05 18.31
C VAL A 539 -13.74 3.76 18.66
N ILE A 540 -13.68 5.07 18.94
CA ILE A 540 -14.85 5.86 19.33
C ILE A 540 -15.24 6.78 18.18
N GLY A 541 -16.40 6.51 17.56
CA GLY A 541 -16.84 7.14 16.32
C GLY A 541 -16.86 6.15 15.16
N ARG A 542 -17.92 6.21 14.34
CA ARG A 542 -18.19 5.25 13.24
C ARG A 542 -18.49 5.94 11.91
N SER A 543 -17.89 7.10 11.66
CA SER A 543 -18.02 7.82 10.40
C SER A 543 -17.51 6.97 9.24
N ARG A 544 -18.14 7.09 8.06
CA ARG A 544 -17.77 6.34 6.84
C ARG A 544 -16.33 6.60 6.37
N ILE A 545 -15.79 7.79 6.61
CA ILE A 545 -14.48 8.22 6.12
C ILE A 545 -13.32 8.05 7.12
N VAL A 546 -13.61 7.89 8.42
CA VAL A 546 -12.58 7.81 9.48
C VAL A 546 -12.81 6.61 10.39
N GLY A 547 -13.79 6.68 11.30
CA GLY A 547 -13.97 5.68 12.35
C GLY A 547 -14.15 4.24 11.85
N SER A 548 -14.98 4.03 10.84
CA SER A 548 -15.21 2.68 10.28
C SER A 548 -13.98 2.11 9.55
N PRO A 549 -13.31 2.84 8.64
CA PRO A 549 -12.07 2.35 8.04
C PRO A 549 -10.92 2.14 9.04
N VAL A 550 -10.77 3.01 10.05
CA VAL A 550 -9.78 2.81 11.13
C VAL A 550 -10.02 1.48 11.85
N ALA A 551 -11.27 1.18 12.21
CA ALA A 551 -11.63 -0.08 12.85
C ALA A 551 -11.32 -1.30 11.95
N HIS A 552 -11.55 -1.18 10.65
CA HIS A 552 -11.21 -2.23 9.67
C HIS A 552 -9.69 -2.48 9.60
N MET A 553 -8.91 -1.42 9.37
CA MET A 553 -7.44 -1.52 9.28
C MET A 553 -6.79 -2.04 10.56
N LEU A 554 -7.35 -1.73 11.74
CA LEU A 554 -6.85 -2.26 13.01
C LEU A 554 -7.17 -3.75 13.18
N ARG A 555 -8.34 -4.19 12.72
CA ARG A 555 -8.70 -5.61 12.73
C ARG A 555 -7.78 -6.43 11.82
N ASP A 556 -7.41 -5.90 10.66
CA ASP A 556 -6.47 -6.55 9.73
C ASP A 556 -5.05 -6.65 10.30
N ARG A 557 -4.75 -5.91 11.37
CA ARG A 557 -3.52 -5.98 12.15
C ARG A 557 -3.68 -6.82 13.42
N ASP A 558 -4.58 -7.80 13.39
CA ASP A 558 -4.86 -8.77 14.47
C ASP A 558 -5.31 -8.13 15.80
N ALA A 559 -5.93 -6.94 15.76
CA ALA A 559 -6.41 -6.26 16.96
C ALA A 559 -7.83 -6.71 17.37
N ILE A 560 -8.11 -6.73 18.67
CA ILE A 560 -9.46 -6.95 19.21
C ILE A 560 -10.18 -5.60 19.22
N VAL A 561 -10.91 -5.29 18.16
CA VAL A 561 -11.51 -3.96 17.96
C VAL A 561 -12.95 -3.88 18.47
N THR A 562 -13.22 -2.92 19.35
CA THR A 562 -14.57 -2.50 19.77
C THR A 562 -14.88 -1.12 19.20
N VAL A 563 -16.05 -0.92 18.62
CA VAL A 563 -16.49 0.38 18.08
C VAL A 563 -17.59 0.98 18.95
N ALA A 564 -17.33 2.13 19.55
CA ALA A 564 -18.31 2.92 20.30
C ALA A 564 -18.89 4.06 19.45
N HIS A 565 -20.12 4.47 19.76
CA HIS A 565 -20.82 5.56 19.07
C HIS A 565 -21.79 6.27 20.02
N SER A 566 -22.44 7.34 19.55
CA SER A 566 -23.36 8.19 20.34
C SER A 566 -24.57 7.48 20.98
N GLY A 567 -24.79 6.20 20.66
CA GLY A 567 -25.86 5.40 21.27
C GLY A 567 -25.41 4.65 22.54
N VAL A 568 -24.12 4.69 22.87
CA VAL A 568 -23.57 4.07 24.08
C VAL A 568 -23.74 5.02 25.26
N SER A 569 -24.34 4.54 26.35
CA SER A 569 -24.49 5.33 27.59
C SER A 569 -23.14 5.71 28.20
N ARG A 570 -23.06 6.88 28.86
CA ARG A 570 -21.84 7.37 29.51
C ARG A 570 -21.17 6.34 30.43
N GLU A 571 -21.93 5.64 31.27
CA GLU A 571 -21.40 4.62 32.19
C GLU A 571 -20.71 3.46 31.45
N HIS A 572 -21.35 2.93 30.41
CA HIS A 572 -20.73 1.89 29.57
C HIS A 572 -19.52 2.42 28.79
N LEU A 573 -19.58 3.66 28.31
CA LEU A 573 -18.48 4.29 27.58
C LEU A 573 -17.24 4.45 28.49
N GLU A 574 -17.43 4.92 29.73
CA GLU A 574 -16.40 4.97 30.76
C GLU A 574 -15.80 3.57 31.01
N SER A 575 -16.65 2.55 31.15
CA SER A 575 -16.18 1.16 31.31
C SER A 575 -15.37 0.65 30.12
N LEU A 576 -15.76 1.00 28.89
CA LEU A 576 -15.04 0.61 27.67
C LEU A 576 -13.69 1.31 27.59
N VAL A 577 -13.64 2.63 27.87
CA VAL A 577 -12.40 3.42 27.90
C VAL A 577 -11.45 2.88 28.96
N GLY A 578 -11.96 2.52 30.15
CA GLY A 578 -11.17 1.93 31.24
C GLY A 578 -10.67 0.52 30.98
N ALA A 579 -11.21 -0.20 30.00
CA ALA A 579 -10.77 -1.55 29.63
C ALA A 579 -9.76 -1.57 28.48
N ALA A 580 -9.79 -0.58 27.59
CA ALA A 580 -9.02 -0.57 26.34
C ALA A 580 -7.50 -0.43 26.57
N ASP A 581 -6.70 -1.22 25.85
CA ASP A 581 -5.23 -1.06 25.77
C ASP A 581 -4.85 0.11 24.86
N ILE A 582 -5.64 0.32 23.81
CA ILE A 582 -5.47 1.40 22.84
C ILE A 582 -6.83 2.07 22.64
N VAL A 583 -6.87 3.41 22.71
CA VAL A 583 -8.08 4.18 22.42
C VAL A 583 -7.84 5.06 21.21
N VAL A 584 -8.72 4.98 20.20
CA VAL A 584 -8.71 5.83 19.02
C VAL A 584 -9.98 6.67 19.00
N SER A 585 -9.87 7.99 19.23
CA SER A 585 -11.02 8.90 19.27
C SER A 585 -11.22 9.61 17.94
N CYS A 586 -12.37 9.41 17.31
CA CYS A 586 -12.76 9.92 16.00
C CYS A 586 -14.07 10.74 16.07
N VAL A 587 -14.36 11.39 17.21
CA VAL A 587 -15.66 12.03 17.45
C VAL A 587 -15.67 13.47 16.95
N GLY A 588 -14.65 14.27 17.28
CA GLY A 588 -14.61 15.69 16.91
C GLY A 588 -15.57 16.55 17.74
N ASP A 589 -15.76 16.19 19.01
CA ASP A 589 -16.56 16.95 19.97
C ASP A 589 -15.74 17.07 21.27
N PRO A 590 -15.28 18.28 21.63
CA PRO A 590 -14.38 18.48 22.77
C PRO A 590 -14.94 18.04 24.11
N GLY A 591 -14.12 17.35 24.90
CA GLY A 591 -14.43 17.03 26.30
C GLY A 591 -15.53 15.99 26.49
N VAL A 592 -15.84 15.19 25.46
CA VAL A 592 -16.76 14.05 25.59
C VAL A 592 -16.19 12.97 26.52
N PHE A 593 -14.87 12.90 26.65
CA PHE A 593 -14.18 11.90 27.47
C PHE A 593 -13.32 12.56 28.53
N GLU A 594 -13.25 11.96 29.72
CA GLU A 594 -12.30 12.41 30.74
C GLU A 594 -11.02 11.56 30.68
N ALA A 595 -9.86 12.21 30.76
CA ALA A 595 -8.56 11.54 30.82
C ALA A 595 -8.43 10.61 32.04
N SER A 596 -9.23 10.85 33.08
CA SER A 596 -9.35 10.03 34.29
C SER A 596 -9.91 8.64 34.02
N TRP A 597 -10.70 8.44 32.96
CA TRP A 597 -11.31 7.16 32.59
C TRP A 597 -10.30 6.17 32.03
N LEU A 598 -9.14 6.64 31.56
CA LEU A 598 -8.10 5.80 30.98
C LEU A 598 -7.48 4.90 32.05
N LYS A 599 -7.27 3.63 31.70
CA LYS A 599 -6.41 2.77 32.53
C LYS A 599 -4.96 3.20 32.43
N GLU A 600 -4.20 2.90 33.47
CA GLU A 600 -2.77 3.16 33.51
C GLU A 600 -2.05 2.43 32.37
N GLY A 601 -1.25 3.15 31.59
CA GLY A 601 -0.47 2.58 30.50
C GLY A 601 -1.19 2.49 29.15
N THR A 602 -2.37 3.12 29.00
CA THR A 602 -3.14 3.14 27.74
C THR A 602 -2.39 3.90 26.63
N GLU A 603 -2.43 3.42 25.39
CA GLU A 603 -1.99 4.19 24.22
C GLU A 603 -3.18 4.97 23.63
N VAL A 604 -3.06 6.28 23.39
CA VAL A 604 -4.19 7.12 22.95
C VAL A 604 -3.91 7.79 21.61
N ILE A 605 -4.76 7.56 20.63
CA ILE A 605 -4.71 8.20 19.31
C ILE A 605 -5.93 9.10 19.15
N ASN A 606 -5.71 10.39 19.25
CA ASN A 606 -6.74 11.42 19.14
C ASN A 606 -6.80 11.95 17.69
N VAL A 607 -7.85 11.55 16.97
CA VAL A 607 -8.14 11.98 15.60
C VAL A 607 -9.10 13.17 15.59
N GLY A 608 -10.04 13.22 16.54
CA GLY A 608 -10.98 14.32 16.69
C GLY A 608 -10.31 15.64 17.05
N THR A 609 -10.61 16.69 16.28
CA THR A 609 -10.13 18.05 16.54
C THR A 609 -11.25 19.05 16.25
N THR A 610 -11.42 19.99 17.19
CA THR A 610 -12.43 21.05 17.10
C THR A 610 -11.82 22.37 17.55
N PHE A 611 -12.03 23.43 16.77
CA PHE A 611 -11.47 24.74 17.07
C PHE A 611 -12.42 25.53 17.98
N SER A 612 -11.89 26.08 19.07
CA SER A 612 -12.59 26.99 19.97
C SER A 612 -12.16 28.42 19.65
N GLU A 613 -13.10 29.26 19.22
CA GLU A 613 -12.85 30.70 19.01
C GLU A 613 -12.54 31.42 20.32
N GLU A 614 -13.26 31.10 21.41
CA GLU A 614 -13.07 31.74 22.72
C GLU A 614 -11.65 31.52 23.27
N GLN A 615 -11.11 30.32 23.07
CA GLN A 615 -9.80 29.94 23.58
C GLN A 615 -8.70 30.05 22.52
N ASP A 616 -9.05 30.47 21.30
CA ASP A 616 -8.18 30.52 20.11
C ASP A 616 -7.32 29.25 19.97
N ARG A 617 -7.93 28.07 20.21
CA ARG A 617 -7.19 26.81 20.17
C ARG A 617 -7.97 25.60 19.68
N LEU A 618 -7.23 24.62 19.15
CA LEU A 618 -7.73 23.28 18.88
C LEU A 618 -7.87 22.51 20.19
N LEU A 619 -9.06 21.96 20.39
CA LEU A 619 -9.42 21.17 21.55
C LEU A 619 -9.40 19.68 21.20
N SER A 620 -9.00 18.91 22.20
CA SER A 620 -8.99 17.45 22.21
C SER A 620 -10.38 16.91 22.55
N ASP A 621 -10.75 15.76 21.99
CA ASP A 621 -11.93 15.00 22.42
C ASP A 621 -11.88 14.61 23.93
N PHE A 622 -10.68 14.53 24.51
CA PHE A 622 -10.46 14.31 25.94
C PHE A 622 -10.28 15.61 26.73
N GLU A 623 -10.94 15.69 27.88
CA GLU A 623 -10.74 16.67 28.95
C GLU A 623 -9.73 16.15 29.99
N GLY A 624 -8.82 17.01 30.45
CA GLY A 624 -7.78 16.67 31.42
C GLY A 624 -6.42 16.31 30.80
N ASP A 625 -5.44 15.98 31.66
CA ASP A 625 -4.07 15.70 31.24
C ASP A 625 -3.86 14.19 30.95
N LEU A 626 -3.80 13.86 29.67
CA LEU A 626 -3.57 12.48 29.18
C LEU A 626 -2.22 11.91 29.65
N SER A 627 -1.22 12.75 29.95
CA SER A 627 0.12 12.28 30.33
C SER A 627 0.15 11.54 31.67
N ILE A 628 -0.88 11.75 32.50
CA ILE A 628 -1.03 11.11 33.81
C ILE A 628 -1.25 9.60 33.65
N LYS A 629 -2.17 9.19 32.76
CA LYS A 629 -2.61 7.79 32.59
C LYS A 629 -2.05 7.12 31.34
N ALA A 630 -1.88 7.87 30.25
CA ALA A 630 -1.44 7.30 29.00
C ALA A 630 0.04 6.90 29.06
N LYS A 631 0.36 5.77 28.44
CA LYS A 631 1.74 5.38 28.12
C LYS A 631 2.27 6.27 27.02
N ARG A 632 1.53 6.40 25.90
CA ARG A 632 1.74 7.45 24.91
C ARG A 632 0.42 7.99 24.38
N PHE A 633 0.41 9.22 23.89
CA PHE A 633 -0.76 9.86 23.31
C PHE A 633 -0.41 10.80 22.16
N SER A 634 -1.29 10.91 21.17
CA SER A 634 -1.14 11.92 20.10
C SER A 634 -1.72 13.28 20.56
N PRO A 635 -0.94 14.38 20.52
CA PRO A 635 -1.40 15.67 21.02
C PRO A 635 -2.39 16.35 20.06
N VAL A 636 -3.15 17.32 20.57
CA VAL A 636 -3.99 18.22 19.76
C VAL A 636 -3.61 19.66 20.10
N PRO A 637 -3.07 20.44 19.14
CA PRO A 637 -2.62 20.03 17.80
C PRO A 637 -1.31 19.20 17.81
N GLY A 638 -0.86 18.76 16.64
CA GLY A 638 0.46 18.13 16.43
C GLY A 638 0.48 16.59 16.43
N GLY A 639 -0.66 15.95 16.69
CA GLY A 639 -0.87 14.51 16.55
C GLY A 639 -1.31 14.15 15.13
N ILE A 640 -2.55 13.66 14.96
CA ILE A 640 -3.05 13.18 13.67
C ILE A 640 -3.31 14.30 12.66
N GLY A 641 -3.83 15.46 13.11
CA GLY A 641 -4.29 16.57 12.26
C GLY A 641 -3.47 16.94 11.00
N PRO A 642 -2.13 17.06 11.06
CA PRO A 642 -1.32 17.45 9.90
C PRO A 642 -1.11 16.33 8.85
N ILE A 643 -1.22 15.06 9.21
CA ILE A 643 -0.84 13.92 8.36
C ILE A 643 -1.83 13.66 7.20
N PRO A 644 -3.17 13.79 7.37
CA PRO A 644 -4.13 13.54 6.28
C PRO A 644 -3.88 14.38 5.03
N VAL A 645 -3.47 15.65 5.17
CA VAL A 645 -3.19 16.51 4.00
C VAL A 645 -1.94 16.07 3.26
N SER A 646 -0.88 15.66 3.97
CA SER A 646 0.29 15.08 3.31
C SER A 646 -0.03 13.75 2.62
N GLN A 647 -0.89 12.92 3.23
CA GLN A 647 -1.33 11.66 2.64
C GLN A 647 -2.19 11.88 1.39
N LEU A 648 -3.05 12.91 1.40
CA LEU A 648 -3.80 13.33 0.21
C LEU A 648 -2.87 13.66 -0.95
N TYR A 649 -1.84 14.49 -0.73
CA TYR A 649 -0.90 14.84 -1.80
C TYR A 649 -0.03 13.67 -2.25
N LYS A 650 0.33 12.75 -1.35
CA LYS A 650 0.97 11.47 -1.70
C LYS A 650 0.07 10.62 -2.60
N ASN A 651 -1.22 10.54 -2.28
CA ASN A 651 -2.23 9.86 -3.10
C ASN A 651 -2.40 10.53 -4.47
N VAL A 652 -2.45 11.88 -4.54
CA VAL A 652 -2.54 12.63 -5.81
C VAL A 652 -1.31 12.42 -6.69
N ALA A 653 -0.10 12.47 -6.12
CA ALA A 653 1.12 12.21 -6.86
C ALA A 653 1.11 10.78 -7.43
N ARG A 654 0.75 9.79 -6.61
CA ARG A 654 0.62 8.39 -7.06
C ARG A 654 -0.39 8.25 -8.20
N ALA A 655 -1.58 8.82 -8.04
CA ALA A 655 -2.63 8.81 -9.06
C ALA A 655 -2.15 9.45 -10.37
N ALA A 656 -1.45 10.58 -10.30
CA ALA A 656 -0.90 11.26 -11.48
C ALA A 656 0.13 10.40 -12.22
N TRP A 657 1.03 9.75 -11.49
CA TRP A 657 2.02 8.82 -12.08
C TRP A 657 1.35 7.62 -12.73
N GLU A 658 0.41 6.97 -12.05
CA GLU A 658 -0.33 5.83 -12.58
C GLU A 658 -1.17 6.21 -13.82
N ARG A 659 -1.79 7.39 -13.81
CA ARG A 659 -2.60 7.90 -14.92
C ARG A 659 -1.74 8.42 -16.09
N SER A 660 -0.55 8.95 -15.83
CA SER A 660 0.36 9.44 -16.89
C SER A 660 1.26 8.35 -17.47
N ALA A 661 1.51 7.27 -16.72
CA ALA A 661 1.98 6.02 -17.30
C ALA A 661 0.97 5.51 -18.34
N LYS A 662 -0.33 5.71 -18.09
CA LYS A 662 -1.41 5.40 -19.02
C LYS A 662 -1.66 6.47 -20.12
N SER A 663 -1.18 7.73 -19.96
CA SER A 663 -1.55 8.86 -20.87
C SER A 663 -0.44 9.58 -21.67
N GLY A 664 0.84 9.24 -21.56
CA GLY A 664 1.87 9.65 -22.57
C GLY A 664 3.17 10.28 -22.04
N GLU A 665 4.29 9.62 -22.33
CA GLU A 665 5.66 10.17 -22.37
C GLU A 665 6.66 9.22 -23.05
N VAL A 666 7.09 9.64 -24.23
CA VAL A 666 8.17 9.09 -25.06
C VAL A 666 9.52 9.32 -24.39
N ASP A 667 10.41 8.31 -24.41
CA ASP A 667 11.80 8.40 -23.95
C ASP A 667 12.57 9.59 -24.54
N ALA A 668 13.57 10.03 -23.76
CA ALA A 668 14.59 11.05 -24.04
C ALA A 668 15.52 10.77 -25.24
N THR A 669 15.06 9.98 -26.21
CA THR A 669 15.85 9.38 -27.28
C THR A 669 15.39 9.81 -28.67
N TRP A 670 14.29 10.57 -28.78
CA TRP A 670 13.77 11.13 -30.04
C TRP A 670 14.01 12.66 -30.11
N HIS A 671 14.60 13.16 -31.21
CA HIS A 671 14.95 14.56 -31.47
C HIS A 671 13.90 15.27 -32.36
N LYS A 672 13.40 16.44 -31.94
CA LYS A 672 12.44 17.26 -32.72
C LYS A 672 13.17 18.20 -33.69
N LYS A 673 12.80 18.21 -34.99
CA LYS A 673 13.36 19.15 -35.99
C LYS A 673 12.31 19.52 -37.04
N SER A 674 12.16 20.82 -37.35
CA SER A 674 11.27 21.40 -38.40
C SER A 674 9.91 20.71 -38.61
N GLY A 675 9.16 20.44 -37.53
CA GLY A 675 7.80 19.88 -37.59
C GLY A 675 7.71 18.35 -37.54
N SER A 676 8.81 17.64 -37.27
CA SER A 676 8.83 16.16 -37.15
C SER A 676 9.70 15.65 -35.99
N LEU A 677 9.47 14.39 -35.56
CA LEU A 677 10.20 13.68 -34.50
C LEU A 677 11.09 12.60 -35.09
N HIS A 678 12.39 12.63 -34.78
CA HIS A 678 13.39 11.74 -35.36
C HIS A 678 14.15 10.92 -34.33
N ARG A 679 14.46 9.67 -34.63
CA ARG A 679 15.43 8.89 -33.85
C ARG A 679 16.22 7.95 -34.73
N SER A 680 17.51 7.84 -34.42
CA SER A 680 18.40 6.86 -35.03
C SER A 680 18.76 5.81 -34.00
N ILE A 681 18.59 4.53 -34.35
CA ILE A 681 18.89 3.40 -33.47
C ILE A 681 19.87 2.51 -34.18
N HIS A 682 21.03 2.33 -33.55
CA HIS A 682 22.10 1.49 -34.06
C HIS A 682 21.86 0.04 -33.68
N PHE A 683 21.80 -0.84 -34.67
CA PHE A 683 21.75 -2.28 -34.49
C PHE A 683 23.01 -2.93 -35.03
N LYS A 684 23.52 -3.92 -34.31
CA LYS A 684 24.72 -4.66 -34.71
C LYS A 684 24.59 -5.35 -36.07
N ASP A 685 23.37 -5.69 -36.49
CA ASP A 685 23.06 -6.37 -37.75
C ASP A 685 21.67 -6.00 -38.29
N TYR A 686 21.46 -6.27 -39.59
CA TYR A 686 20.25 -5.85 -40.33
C TYR A 686 18.98 -6.61 -39.91
N ASP A 687 19.13 -7.83 -39.40
CA ASP A 687 17.99 -8.69 -39.04
C ASP A 687 17.34 -8.22 -37.73
N SER A 688 18.18 -7.80 -36.77
CA SER A 688 17.72 -7.17 -35.52
C SER A 688 17.00 -5.84 -35.81
N ALA A 689 17.57 -5.02 -36.69
CA ALA A 689 16.94 -3.79 -37.18
C ALA A 689 15.58 -4.04 -37.85
N LEU A 690 15.47 -5.07 -38.69
CA LEU A 690 14.24 -5.38 -39.43
C LEU A 690 13.11 -5.90 -38.53
N LYS A 691 13.44 -6.73 -37.52
CA LYS A 691 12.46 -7.23 -36.54
C LYS A 691 11.88 -6.12 -35.68
N PHE A 692 12.74 -5.21 -35.25
CA PHE A 692 12.30 -4.00 -34.55
C PHE A 692 11.36 -3.17 -35.43
N VAL A 693 11.75 -2.88 -36.68
CA VAL A 693 10.91 -2.09 -37.61
C VAL A 693 9.56 -2.74 -37.91
N ASN A 694 9.49 -4.06 -38.03
CA ASN A 694 8.21 -4.75 -38.24
C ASN A 694 7.26 -4.64 -37.05
N LYS A 695 7.76 -4.77 -35.81
CA LYS A 695 6.92 -4.54 -34.62
C LYS A 695 6.44 -3.09 -34.56
N VAL A 696 7.29 -2.13 -34.92
CA VAL A 696 6.89 -0.72 -35.00
C VAL A 696 5.83 -0.52 -36.09
N ASN A 697 5.94 -1.14 -37.26
CA ASN A 697 4.95 -1.02 -38.34
C ASN A 697 3.59 -1.62 -37.97
N VAL A 698 3.56 -2.77 -37.30
CA VAL A 698 2.30 -3.37 -36.79
C VAL A 698 1.65 -2.44 -35.78
N THR A 699 2.43 -1.96 -34.81
CA THR A 699 1.95 -1.00 -33.79
C THR A 699 1.44 0.30 -34.43
N SER A 700 2.13 0.79 -35.46
CA SER A 700 1.75 2.00 -36.21
C SER A 700 0.44 1.83 -36.99
N SER A 701 0.17 0.61 -37.47
CA SER A 701 -1.06 0.27 -38.20
C SER A 701 -2.27 0.22 -37.26
N GLU A 702 -2.10 -0.23 -36.02
CA GLU A 702 -3.15 -0.22 -34.99
C GLU A 702 -3.48 1.19 -34.49
N MET A 703 -2.52 2.12 -34.54
CA MET A 703 -2.70 3.51 -34.14
C MET A 703 -3.20 4.42 -35.26
N ASP A 704 -3.26 3.92 -36.50
CA ASP A 704 -3.60 4.66 -37.71
C ASP A 704 -2.68 5.89 -37.93
N HIS A 705 -1.38 5.73 -37.64
CA HIS A 705 -0.36 6.77 -37.81
C HIS A 705 1.04 6.15 -38.01
N HIS A 706 1.73 6.47 -39.11
CA HIS A 706 2.93 5.77 -39.55
C HIS A 706 4.20 6.61 -39.52
N ALA A 707 5.32 6.01 -39.10
CA ALA A 707 6.65 6.60 -39.25
C ALA A 707 7.22 6.36 -40.66
N ASN A 708 7.92 7.36 -41.18
CA ASN A 708 8.89 7.15 -42.25
C ASN A 708 10.15 6.51 -41.68
N ILE A 709 10.52 5.34 -42.19
CA ILE A 709 11.67 4.56 -41.70
C ILE A 709 12.67 4.40 -42.84
N SER A 710 13.93 4.74 -42.57
CA SER A 710 15.04 4.61 -43.52
C SER A 710 16.24 3.93 -42.87
N PHE A 711 16.94 3.12 -43.66
CA PHE A 711 18.08 2.33 -43.21
C PHE A 711 19.37 2.93 -43.78
N THR A 712 20.36 3.16 -42.92
CA THR A 712 21.70 3.52 -43.36
C THR A 712 22.67 2.41 -42.95
N HIS A 713 23.21 1.71 -43.94
CA HIS A 713 24.13 0.60 -43.70
C HIS A 713 25.57 1.01 -44.02
N LYS A 714 26.49 0.83 -43.07
CA LYS A 714 27.93 0.94 -43.30
C LYS A 714 28.54 -0.46 -43.16
N CYS A 715 29.12 -0.99 -44.24
CA CYS A 715 29.49 -2.40 -44.45
C CYS A 715 30.27 -3.13 -43.34
N VAL A 716 30.73 -2.46 -42.28
CA VAL A 716 31.62 -3.04 -41.27
C VAL A 716 31.20 -2.78 -39.83
N ASP A 717 30.16 -1.97 -39.59
CA ASP A 717 29.88 -1.44 -38.25
C ASP A 717 28.39 -1.48 -37.89
N GLY A 718 27.59 -2.36 -38.53
CA GLY A 718 26.16 -2.52 -38.23
C GLY A 718 25.21 -1.66 -39.09
N VAL A 719 23.99 -1.45 -38.60
CA VAL A 719 22.88 -0.83 -39.33
C VAL A 719 22.20 0.21 -38.46
N ASP A 720 22.19 1.45 -38.92
CA ASP A 720 21.42 2.51 -38.29
C ASP A 720 20.02 2.58 -38.90
N VAL A 721 19.00 2.38 -38.07
CA VAL A 721 17.60 2.59 -38.45
C VAL A 721 17.19 3.99 -38.02
N ASN A 722 16.87 4.82 -39.00
CA ASN A 722 16.45 6.20 -38.80
C ASN A 722 14.94 6.27 -38.99
N MET A 723 14.24 6.77 -37.99
CA MET A 723 12.79 6.84 -37.96
C MET A 723 12.36 8.29 -37.80
N GLU A 724 11.36 8.71 -38.59
CA GLU A 724 10.78 10.05 -38.59
C GLU A 724 9.25 9.96 -38.54
N TYR A 725 8.63 10.61 -37.56
CA TYR A 725 7.18 10.80 -37.49
C TYR A 725 6.84 12.26 -37.82
N PHE A 726 5.88 12.48 -38.74
CA PHE A 726 5.41 13.82 -39.11
C PHE A 726 3.94 13.79 -39.58
N SER A 727 3.23 14.91 -39.40
CA SER A 727 1.84 15.07 -39.85
C SER A 727 1.73 16.09 -40.98
N PHE A 728 1.19 15.66 -42.12
CA PHE A 728 1.09 16.47 -43.35
C PHE A 728 0.04 17.59 -43.26
N GLU A 729 -0.98 17.46 -42.40
CA GLU A 729 -2.11 18.39 -42.34
C GLU A 729 -1.88 19.59 -41.40
N ALA A 730 -0.95 19.48 -40.44
CA ALA A 730 -0.81 20.44 -39.36
C ALA A 730 0.45 21.34 -39.44
N ASN A 731 1.43 21.02 -40.30
CA ASN A 731 2.76 21.66 -40.34
C ASN A 731 3.50 21.69 -38.97
N ASP A 732 3.07 20.92 -37.95
CA ASP A 732 3.75 20.69 -36.65
C ASP A 732 3.41 19.29 -36.09
N VAL A 733 4.16 18.83 -35.09
CA VAL A 733 4.06 17.52 -34.44
C VAL A 733 2.83 17.45 -33.53
N THR A 734 2.03 16.40 -33.64
CA THR A 734 0.76 16.23 -32.92
C THR A 734 0.87 15.29 -31.71
N GLY A 735 -0.13 15.25 -30.83
CA GLY A 735 -0.15 14.35 -29.67
C GLY A 735 -0.08 12.85 -30.04
N LYS A 736 -0.63 12.47 -31.20
CA LYS A 736 -0.56 11.09 -31.71
C LYS A 736 0.86 10.69 -32.10
N ASP A 737 1.65 11.61 -32.65
CA ASP A 737 3.05 11.37 -33.01
C ASP A 737 3.89 11.05 -31.76
N TYR A 738 3.63 11.73 -30.65
CA TYR A 738 4.25 11.41 -29.37
C TYR A 738 3.77 10.05 -28.85
N GLU A 739 2.47 9.76 -28.82
CA GLU A 739 2.01 8.46 -28.31
C GLU A 739 2.61 7.28 -29.09
N ALA A 740 2.72 7.41 -30.42
CA ALA A 740 3.36 6.43 -31.28
C ALA A 740 4.83 6.21 -30.92
N ALA A 741 5.60 7.28 -30.76
CA ALA A 741 7.01 7.18 -30.38
C ALA A 741 7.20 6.56 -28.97
N ARG A 742 6.23 6.69 -28.05
CA ARG A 742 6.31 6.08 -26.71
C ARG A 742 6.22 4.57 -26.79
N ARG A 743 5.26 4.04 -27.56
CA ARG A 743 5.06 2.59 -27.69
C ARG A 743 6.29 1.92 -28.32
N VAL A 744 6.93 2.61 -29.26
CA VAL A 744 8.21 2.15 -29.84
C VAL A 744 9.31 1.97 -28.77
N ASN A 745 9.32 2.79 -27.72
CA ASN A 745 10.26 2.61 -26.61
C ASN A 745 9.89 1.44 -25.68
N GLY A 746 8.60 1.20 -25.49
CA GLY A 746 8.10 0.02 -24.77
C GLY A 746 8.65 -1.27 -25.40
N ILE A 747 8.63 -1.33 -26.73
CA ILE A 747 9.19 -2.44 -27.52
C ILE A 747 10.70 -2.61 -27.27
N LEU A 748 11.45 -1.53 -27.03
CA LEU A 748 12.88 -1.58 -26.68
C LEU A 748 13.12 -2.04 -25.23
N SER A 749 12.20 -1.77 -24.31
CA SER A 749 12.33 -2.07 -22.87
C SER A 749 11.93 -3.50 -22.46
N GLU A 750 11.11 -4.18 -23.27
CA GLU A 750 10.69 -5.58 -23.06
C GLU A 750 11.85 -6.59 -23.13
N GLU A 751 13.03 -6.20 -23.62
CA GLU A 751 14.22 -7.07 -23.63
C GLU A 751 14.87 -7.25 -22.23
N THR A 752 14.40 -6.59 -21.16
CA THR A 752 14.93 -6.76 -19.79
C THR A 752 13.86 -6.97 -18.68
N ALA A 753 13.22 -8.17 -18.68
CA ALA A 753 12.64 -8.99 -17.58
C ALA A 753 11.30 -8.64 -16.82
N TYR A 754 10.33 -9.59 -16.84
CA TYR A 754 9.14 -9.77 -15.95
C TYR A 754 8.78 -11.28 -15.81
N GLU A 755 8.28 -11.74 -14.64
CA GLU A 755 7.79 -13.13 -14.37
C GLU A 755 6.24 -13.22 -14.35
N HIS A 756 5.68 -14.33 -14.84
CA HIS A 756 4.25 -14.52 -15.15
C HIS A 756 3.36 -14.82 -13.90
N PRO A 757 2.12 -14.27 -13.80
CA PRO A 757 1.22 -14.46 -12.64
C PRO A 757 0.82 -15.91 -12.32
N ALA A 758 0.96 -16.84 -13.28
CA ALA A 758 0.72 -18.28 -13.09
C ALA A 758 1.79 -19.01 -12.21
N ASN A 759 2.82 -18.31 -11.75
CA ASN A 759 3.89 -18.83 -10.90
C ASN A 759 3.74 -18.48 -9.40
N LYS A 760 2.64 -17.82 -9.00
CA LYS A 760 2.31 -17.53 -7.60
C LYS A 760 1.83 -18.79 -6.84
N GLU A 761 2.23 -18.94 -5.59
CA GLU A 761 1.87 -20.05 -4.67
C GLU A 761 0.35 -20.12 -4.42
N ILE A 762 -0.26 -21.33 -4.43
CA ILE A 762 -1.71 -21.54 -4.21
C ILE A 762 -1.92 -22.37 -2.94
N LYS A 763 -2.15 -21.72 -1.80
CA LYS A 763 -2.28 -22.40 -0.51
C LYS A 763 -3.65 -23.07 -0.36
N MET A 764 -3.67 -24.37 -0.08
CA MET A 764 -4.92 -25.13 0.11
C MET A 764 -5.81 -24.59 1.24
N SER A 765 -5.20 -24.00 2.28
CA SER A 765 -5.91 -23.36 3.40
C SER A 765 -6.87 -22.24 3.00
N ASP A 766 -6.65 -21.62 1.83
CA ASP A 766 -7.50 -20.53 1.35
C ASP A 766 -8.81 -21.03 0.72
N PHE A 767 -8.89 -22.33 0.42
CA PHE A 767 -10.02 -22.97 -0.28
C PHE A 767 -10.72 -24.04 0.59
N THR A 768 -10.37 -24.12 1.87
CA THR A 768 -10.99 -25.06 2.82
C THR A 768 -12.11 -24.40 3.62
N TYR A 769 -13.08 -25.21 4.08
CA TYR A 769 -14.22 -24.77 4.90
C TYR A 769 -14.72 -25.90 5.81
N ASN A 770 -15.50 -25.54 6.84
CA ASN A 770 -15.97 -26.52 7.82
C ASN A 770 -17.30 -27.18 7.41
N LEU A 771 -17.21 -28.33 6.72
CA LEU A 771 -18.38 -29.11 6.33
C LEU A 771 -19.03 -29.84 7.53
N LYS A 772 -20.27 -29.46 7.85
CA LYS A 772 -21.08 -30.09 8.91
C LYS A 772 -21.59 -31.45 8.43
N ILE A 773 -21.44 -32.50 9.23
CA ILE A 773 -21.87 -33.87 8.88
C ILE A 773 -23.36 -33.91 8.51
N ASP A 774 -24.21 -33.18 9.22
CA ASP A 774 -25.66 -33.13 8.98
C ASP A 774 -26.04 -32.40 7.67
N SER A 775 -25.11 -31.64 7.08
CA SER A 775 -25.27 -31.02 5.76
C SER A 775 -25.00 -32.00 4.62
N ILE A 776 -24.43 -33.18 4.86
CA ILE A 776 -24.16 -34.16 3.80
C ILE A 776 -25.44 -34.93 3.43
N ALA A 777 -25.83 -34.92 2.15
CA ALA A 777 -26.94 -35.73 1.67
C ALA A 777 -26.54 -37.21 1.54
N LYS A 778 -27.19 -38.09 2.30
CA LYS A 778 -26.97 -39.56 2.24
C LYS A 778 -27.73 -40.24 1.09
N TYR A 779 -28.81 -39.62 0.64
CA TYR A 779 -29.72 -40.08 -0.41
C TYR A 779 -30.09 -38.87 -1.28
N PRO A 780 -30.44 -39.07 -2.57
CA PRO A 780 -30.92 -37.99 -3.43
C PRO A 780 -32.22 -37.37 -2.90
N ALA A 781 -32.53 -36.16 -3.37
CA ALA A 781 -33.81 -35.52 -3.10
C ALA A 781 -34.98 -36.32 -3.69
N GLU A 782 -36.05 -36.47 -2.92
CA GLU A 782 -37.27 -37.17 -3.31
C GLU A 782 -38.46 -36.19 -3.32
N PRO A 783 -39.13 -35.97 -4.46
CA PRO A 783 -38.88 -36.58 -5.78
C PRO A 783 -37.61 -36.06 -6.46
N ARG A 784 -36.98 -36.86 -7.32
CA ARG A 784 -35.80 -36.45 -8.10
C ARG A 784 -36.02 -35.11 -8.81
N GLY A 785 -35.04 -34.21 -8.73
CA GLY A 785 -35.14 -32.85 -9.28
C GLY A 785 -35.79 -31.82 -8.36
N SER A 786 -36.22 -32.20 -7.14
CA SER A 786 -36.73 -31.30 -6.10
C SER A 786 -35.65 -30.80 -5.13
N SER A 787 -34.37 -30.96 -5.47
CA SER A 787 -33.26 -30.37 -4.72
C SER A 787 -33.36 -28.85 -4.74
N ARG A 788 -32.69 -28.18 -3.79
CA ARG A 788 -32.59 -26.72 -3.80
C ARG A 788 -31.57 -26.27 -4.84
N LEU A 789 -31.64 -24.99 -5.20
CA LEU A 789 -30.72 -24.37 -6.14
C LEU A 789 -30.15 -23.06 -5.56
N LEU A 790 -28.82 -22.97 -5.52
CA LEU A 790 -28.09 -21.73 -5.28
C LEU A 790 -27.68 -21.13 -6.62
N ASN A 791 -27.89 -19.84 -6.83
CA ASN A 791 -27.47 -19.12 -8.02
C ASN A 791 -26.48 -18.00 -7.68
N VAL A 792 -25.32 -17.98 -8.33
CA VAL A 792 -24.40 -16.82 -8.32
C VAL A 792 -24.45 -16.16 -9.69
N ASP A 793 -24.94 -14.93 -9.76
CA ASP A 793 -25.10 -14.19 -11.02
C ASP A 793 -23.80 -13.51 -11.50
N THR A 794 -23.82 -12.90 -12.69
CA THR A 794 -22.66 -12.20 -13.28
C THR A 794 -22.23 -10.95 -12.51
N SER A 795 -23.08 -10.41 -11.64
CA SER A 795 -22.75 -9.31 -10.73
C SER A 795 -22.19 -9.83 -9.41
N GLY A 796 -22.17 -11.15 -9.22
CA GLY A 796 -21.68 -11.81 -8.04
C GLY A 796 -22.69 -11.89 -6.89
N ASN A 797 -23.98 -11.63 -7.15
CA ASN A 797 -25.04 -11.78 -6.14
C ASN A 797 -25.42 -13.25 -5.96
N VAL A 798 -25.75 -13.62 -4.72
CA VAL A 798 -26.16 -14.98 -4.35
C VAL A 798 -27.67 -15.03 -4.14
N ASN A 799 -28.35 -15.94 -4.84
CA ASN A 799 -29.79 -16.18 -4.74
C ASN A 799 -30.06 -17.63 -4.36
N PHE A 800 -31.10 -17.88 -3.59
CA PHE A 800 -31.50 -19.21 -3.14
C PHE A 800 -32.89 -19.55 -3.66
N PHE A 801 -33.08 -20.79 -4.11
CA PHE A 801 -34.32 -21.32 -4.60
C PHE A 801 -34.62 -22.68 -3.95
N ASP A 802 -35.88 -22.91 -3.60
CA ASP A 802 -36.30 -24.12 -2.88
C ASP A 802 -36.42 -25.35 -3.79
N ASN A 803 -36.54 -25.16 -5.11
CA ASN A 803 -36.72 -26.24 -6.07
C ASN A 803 -35.94 -25.97 -7.37
N PHE A 804 -35.04 -26.88 -7.72
CA PHE A 804 -34.21 -26.83 -8.91
C PHE A 804 -35.03 -26.86 -10.20
N SER A 805 -35.91 -27.86 -10.35
CA SER A 805 -36.68 -28.07 -11.58
C SER A 805 -37.58 -26.88 -11.94
N ASP A 806 -38.14 -26.21 -10.92
CA ASP A 806 -39.01 -25.05 -11.10
C ASP A 806 -38.21 -23.77 -11.42
N SER A 807 -36.99 -23.66 -10.90
CA SER A 807 -36.21 -22.41 -10.91
C SER A 807 -35.16 -22.35 -12.01
N ILE A 808 -34.73 -23.49 -12.55
CA ILE A 808 -33.62 -23.55 -13.51
C ILE A 808 -34.01 -23.04 -14.91
N LEU A 809 -35.23 -23.29 -15.38
CA LEU A 809 -35.66 -22.93 -16.74
C LEU A 809 -35.57 -21.41 -17.03
N PRO A 810 -36.04 -20.50 -16.13
CA PRO A 810 -35.84 -19.06 -16.31
C PRO A 810 -34.37 -18.65 -16.38
N LEU A 811 -33.50 -19.29 -15.60
CA LEU A 811 -32.06 -18.98 -15.56
C LEU A 811 -31.36 -19.43 -16.86
N LEU A 812 -31.79 -20.55 -17.44
CA LEU A 812 -31.25 -21.07 -18.70
C LEU A 812 -31.56 -20.17 -19.89
N GLY A 813 -32.71 -19.50 -19.99
CA GLY A 813 -33.00 -18.59 -21.11
C GLY A 813 -32.65 -19.19 -22.50
N ASN A 814 -31.92 -18.46 -23.35
CA ASN A 814 -31.37 -18.99 -24.60
C ASN A 814 -29.96 -19.60 -24.38
N SER A 815 -29.90 -20.83 -23.90
CA SER A 815 -28.64 -21.55 -23.64
C SER A 815 -28.59 -22.91 -24.30
N HIS A 816 -27.36 -23.42 -24.48
CA HIS A 816 -27.07 -24.80 -24.86
C HIS A 816 -26.37 -25.49 -23.70
N LEU A 817 -26.86 -26.68 -23.33
CA LEU A 817 -26.38 -27.42 -22.16
C LEU A 817 -25.47 -28.57 -22.60
N VAL A 818 -24.36 -28.75 -21.89
CA VAL A 818 -23.41 -29.84 -22.13
C VAL A 818 -23.33 -30.74 -20.91
N PHE A 819 -23.65 -32.03 -21.09
CA PHE A 819 -23.72 -33.02 -20.02
C PHE A 819 -22.63 -34.09 -20.13
N ASN A 820 -22.21 -34.64 -18.99
CA ASN A 820 -21.45 -35.89 -18.95
C ASN A 820 -22.41 -37.09 -18.86
N GLU A 821 -22.49 -37.90 -19.92
CA GLU A 821 -23.37 -39.08 -20.02
C GLU A 821 -22.74 -40.37 -19.52
N SER A 822 -21.51 -40.32 -18.98
CA SER A 822 -20.85 -41.51 -18.45
C SER A 822 -21.68 -42.20 -17.36
N LYS A 823 -21.71 -43.52 -17.42
CA LYS A 823 -22.46 -44.41 -16.56
C LYS A 823 -21.51 -45.12 -15.59
N VAL A 824 -21.95 -45.19 -14.33
CA VAL A 824 -21.22 -45.88 -13.27
C VAL A 824 -21.23 -47.38 -13.52
N VAL A 825 -20.05 -47.99 -13.45
CA VAL A 825 -19.86 -49.45 -13.47
C VAL A 825 -19.83 -49.96 -12.04
N ASN A 826 -20.34 -51.17 -11.83
CA ASN A 826 -20.31 -51.90 -10.56
C ASN A 826 -18.88 -52.36 -10.20
N ALA A 827 -18.00 -51.40 -9.94
CA ALA A 827 -16.56 -51.56 -9.80
C ALA A 827 -16.11 -51.96 -8.38
N ARG A 828 -17.05 -52.20 -7.45
CA ARG A 828 -16.76 -52.64 -6.08
C ARG A 828 -17.06 -54.13 -5.92
N LEU A 829 -16.03 -54.91 -5.62
CA LEU A 829 -16.05 -56.35 -5.48
C LEU A 829 -15.91 -56.75 -4.01
N SER A 830 -16.60 -57.83 -3.64
CA SER A 830 -16.49 -58.48 -2.33
C SER A 830 -15.61 -59.73 -2.48
N VAL A 831 -14.46 -59.74 -1.80
CA VAL A 831 -13.45 -60.80 -1.93
C VAL A 831 -13.04 -61.40 -0.58
N ASN A 832 -12.51 -62.62 -0.58
CA ASN A 832 -11.85 -63.25 0.56
C ASN A 832 -10.47 -63.82 0.17
N SER A 833 -9.58 -63.98 1.15
CA SER A 833 -8.29 -64.63 0.91
C SER A 833 -8.49 -66.09 0.49
N ALA A 834 -7.78 -66.53 -0.55
CA ALA A 834 -7.81 -67.92 -0.98
C ALA A 834 -7.15 -68.88 0.03
N GLU A 835 -6.27 -68.36 0.90
CA GLU A 835 -5.57 -69.15 1.92
C GLU A 835 -6.41 -69.37 3.19
N ASP A 836 -7.34 -68.46 3.49
CA ASP A 836 -8.31 -68.60 4.59
C ASP A 836 -9.73 -68.23 4.10
N PRO A 837 -10.48 -69.19 3.55
CA PRO A 837 -11.83 -68.95 3.06
C PRO A 837 -12.84 -68.53 4.13
N ASN A 838 -12.53 -68.75 5.43
CA ASN A 838 -13.36 -68.34 6.57
C ASN A 838 -13.04 -66.91 7.05
N GLU A 839 -12.06 -66.24 6.45
CA GLU A 839 -11.75 -64.84 6.73
C GLU A 839 -12.95 -63.95 6.34
N THR A 840 -13.16 -62.89 7.13
CA THR A 840 -14.17 -61.87 6.86
C THR A 840 -14.01 -61.29 5.45
N GLU A 841 -15.14 -61.14 4.75
CA GLU A 841 -15.25 -60.43 3.46
C GLU A 841 -14.48 -59.10 3.50
N THR A 842 -13.65 -58.89 2.49
CA THR A 842 -12.86 -57.68 2.26
C THR A 842 -13.32 -57.00 0.97
N GLU A 843 -13.34 -55.68 0.97
CA GLU A 843 -13.69 -54.88 -0.21
C GLU A 843 -12.48 -54.71 -1.15
N MET A 844 -12.70 -54.95 -2.45
CA MET A 844 -11.78 -54.63 -3.53
C MET A 844 -12.46 -53.65 -4.50
N MET A 845 -11.96 -52.42 -4.61
CA MET A 845 -12.48 -51.39 -5.51
C MET A 845 -11.55 -51.20 -6.70
N VAL A 846 -12.09 -51.28 -7.92
CA VAL A 846 -11.32 -50.96 -9.13
C VAL A 846 -11.11 -49.46 -9.24
N LEU A 847 -9.86 -49.04 -9.43
CA LEU A 847 -9.47 -47.64 -9.36
C LEU A 847 -9.46 -46.94 -10.72
N ASP A 848 -9.12 -47.68 -11.77
CA ASP A 848 -9.08 -47.21 -13.16
C ASP A 848 -9.73 -48.27 -14.06
N LEU A 849 -10.80 -47.87 -14.75
CA LEU A 849 -11.54 -48.72 -15.69
C LEU A 849 -11.00 -48.65 -17.13
N GLY A 850 -10.13 -47.67 -17.43
CA GLY A 850 -9.42 -47.52 -18.70
C GLY A 850 -10.14 -48.05 -19.94
N ASP A 851 -9.44 -48.87 -20.70
CA ASP A 851 -9.95 -49.68 -21.82
C ASP A 851 -10.24 -51.13 -21.39
N VAL A 852 -10.30 -51.41 -20.09
CA VAL A 852 -10.32 -52.80 -19.58
C VAL A 852 -11.69 -53.45 -19.64
N LEU A 853 -12.77 -52.66 -19.74
CA LEU A 853 -14.15 -53.15 -19.75
C LEU A 853 -14.43 -54.16 -20.87
N GLU A 854 -13.84 -53.96 -22.04
CA GLU A 854 -14.02 -54.82 -23.21
C GLU A 854 -13.00 -55.97 -23.28
N LYS A 855 -11.97 -55.95 -22.42
CA LYS A 855 -10.93 -56.99 -22.38
C LYS A 855 -11.48 -58.30 -21.82
N ALA A 856 -10.92 -59.41 -22.29
CA ALA A 856 -11.20 -60.74 -21.74
C ALA A 856 -10.79 -60.79 -20.27
N CYS A 857 -11.58 -61.45 -19.41
CA CYS A 857 -11.27 -61.50 -17.98
C CYS A 857 -9.95 -62.22 -17.68
N GLN A 858 -9.62 -63.27 -18.44
CA GLN A 858 -8.42 -64.08 -18.19
C GLN A 858 -7.14 -63.26 -18.46
N GLY A 859 -6.32 -63.10 -17.44
CA GLY A 859 -5.02 -62.46 -17.52
C GLY A 859 -5.06 -60.93 -17.57
N THR A 860 -6.23 -60.30 -17.50
CA THR A 860 -6.35 -58.84 -17.46
C THR A 860 -5.88 -58.30 -16.11
N GLU A 861 -5.03 -57.28 -16.18
CA GLU A 861 -4.52 -56.57 -15.02
C GLU A 861 -5.43 -55.40 -14.67
N LEU A 862 -5.71 -55.23 -13.38
CA LEU A 862 -6.53 -54.16 -12.84
C LEU A 862 -5.74 -53.43 -11.77
N THR A 863 -5.81 -52.10 -11.78
CA THR A 863 -5.38 -51.32 -10.61
C THR A 863 -6.56 -51.24 -9.64
N VAL A 864 -6.37 -51.73 -8.42
CA VAL A 864 -7.41 -51.86 -7.39
C VAL A 864 -6.92 -51.32 -6.06
N MET A 865 -7.86 -50.88 -5.22
CA MET A 865 -7.65 -50.71 -3.78
C MET A 865 -8.28 -51.90 -3.07
N ILE A 866 -7.51 -52.58 -2.22
CA ILE A 866 -8.01 -53.64 -1.34
C ILE A 866 -8.04 -53.10 0.08
N ARG A 867 -9.18 -53.17 0.76
CA ARG A 867 -9.40 -52.64 2.10
C ARG A 867 -8.81 -53.54 3.19
N LYS A 868 -7.50 -53.82 3.07
CA LYS A 868 -6.69 -54.65 3.97
C LYS A 868 -5.24 -54.15 3.96
N GLU A 869 -4.61 -54.16 5.14
CA GLU A 869 -3.19 -53.83 5.29
C GLU A 869 -2.32 -55.09 5.18
N GLY A 870 -1.02 -54.92 4.91
CA GLY A 870 -0.05 -56.02 4.90
C GLY A 870 -0.13 -56.94 3.67
N ILE A 871 -0.77 -56.51 2.59
CA ILE A 871 -0.86 -57.24 1.32
C ILE A 871 0.53 -57.37 0.69
N GLN A 872 0.82 -58.55 0.13
CA GLN A 872 2.08 -58.88 -0.53
C GLN A 872 1.86 -59.33 -1.97
N ALA A 873 2.91 -59.18 -2.79
CA ALA A 873 2.90 -59.74 -4.14
C ALA A 873 2.83 -61.28 -4.05
N GLY A 874 1.88 -61.87 -4.77
CA GLY A 874 1.57 -63.30 -4.73
C GLY A 874 0.26 -63.64 -4.00
N ASP A 875 -0.25 -62.75 -3.15
CA ASP A 875 -1.52 -62.94 -2.45
C ASP A 875 -2.66 -63.21 -3.45
N LEU A 876 -3.55 -64.14 -3.11
CA LEU A 876 -4.64 -64.57 -3.97
C LEU A 876 -5.99 -64.31 -3.29
N PHE A 877 -6.88 -63.59 -4.00
CA PHE A 877 -8.22 -63.27 -3.55
C PHE A 877 -9.27 -63.90 -4.46
N ASN A 878 -10.32 -64.50 -3.89
CA ASN A 878 -11.46 -65.04 -4.64
C ASN A 878 -12.68 -64.15 -4.45
N ILE A 879 -13.58 -64.12 -5.44
CA ILE A 879 -14.90 -63.48 -5.25
C ILE A 879 -15.67 -64.27 -4.18
N HIS A 880 -16.14 -63.56 -3.15
CA HIS A 880 -16.91 -64.16 -2.08
C HIS A 880 -18.21 -64.77 -2.63
N GLY A 881 -18.45 -66.05 -2.35
CA GLY A 881 -19.62 -66.79 -2.85
C GLY A 881 -19.52 -67.32 -4.28
N GLN A 882 -18.45 -67.02 -5.03
CA GLN A 882 -18.19 -67.57 -6.38
C GLN A 882 -16.70 -67.86 -6.59
N GLY A 883 -16.29 -69.12 -6.40
CA GLY A 883 -14.88 -69.56 -6.50
C GLY A 883 -14.32 -69.66 -7.92
N SER A 884 -15.08 -69.30 -8.95
CA SER A 884 -14.68 -69.40 -10.37
C SER A 884 -13.85 -68.19 -10.85
N VAL A 885 -13.71 -67.15 -10.03
CA VAL A 885 -12.95 -65.92 -10.35
C VAL A 885 -11.97 -65.61 -9.23
N SER A 886 -10.69 -65.43 -9.58
CA SER A 886 -9.62 -65.11 -8.65
C SER A 886 -8.76 -63.94 -9.14
N PHE A 887 -8.18 -63.21 -8.20
CA PHE A 887 -7.33 -62.06 -8.41
C PHE A 887 -6.02 -62.27 -7.68
N ARG A 888 -4.92 -62.44 -8.43
CA ARG A 888 -3.57 -62.52 -7.87
C ARG A 888 -2.95 -61.13 -7.80
N VAL A 889 -2.38 -60.76 -6.66
CA VAL A 889 -1.61 -59.52 -6.51
C VAL A 889 -0.28 -59.67 -7.23
N GLU A 890 -0.07 -58.92 -8.32
CA GLU A 890 1.19 -58.88 -9.07
C GLU A 890 2.15 -57.85 -8.47
N THR A 891 1.63 -56.70 -8.06
CA THR A 891 2.45 -55.61 -7.52
C THR A 891 1.68 -54.81 -6.48
N VAL A 892 2.36 -54.46 -5.39
CA VAL A 892 1.86 -53.55 -4.36
C VAL A 892 2.43 -52.16 -4.62
N LYS A 893 1.57 -51.17 -4.85
CA LYS A 893 1.98 -49.78 -5.14
C LYS A 893 2.16 -48.95 -3.86
N GLY A 894 1.37 -49.21 -2.82
CA GLY A 894 1.48 -48.53 -1.53
C GLY A 894 0.14 -48.34 -0.82
N PRO A 895 0.11 -47.57 0.28
CA PRO A 895 -1.13 -47.26 0.99
C PRO A 895 -2.04 -46.36 0.14
N TRP A 896 -3.34 -46.63 0.20
CA TRP A 896 -4.41 -45.81 -0.35
C TRP A 896 -5.20 -45.19 0.79
N ILE A 897 -5.17 -43.86 0.90
CA ILE A 897 -5.81 -43.10 1.98
C ILE A 897 -7.01 -42.35 1.40
N GLU A 898 -8.22 -42.62 1.90
CA GLU A 898 -9.46 -41.96 1.46
C GLU A 898 -9.84 -40.75 2.33
N ASP A 899 -9.56 -40.77 3.64
CA ASP A 899 -9.72 -39.63 4.59
C ASP A 899 -9.13 -40.02 5.96
N GLU A 900 -8.56 -39.07 6.71
CA GLU A 900 -8.03 -39.28 8.09
C GLU A 900 -9.11 -39.63 9.13
N LYS A 901 -10.38 -39.26 8.89
CA LYS A 901 -11.50 -39.46 9.81
C LYS A 901 -12.45 -40.61 9.43
N SER A 902 -12.43 -41.03 8.17
CA SER A 902 -13.16 -42.20 7.70
C SER A 902 -12.33 -43.47 7.97
N ASN A 903 -12.97 -44.59 8.26
CA ASN A 903 -12.31 -45.86 8.59
C ASN A 903 -11.66 -46.52 7.34
N GLY A 904 -11.03 -45.75 6.46
CA GLY A 904 -10.74 -46.13 5.08
C GLY A 904 -9.30 -45.95 4.62
N ASN A 905 -8.41 -46.74 5.23
CA ASN A 905 -7.12 -47.07 4.65
C ASN A 905 -7.23 -48.39 3.88
N GLY A 906 -6.61 -48.46 2.71
CA GLY A 906 -6.45 -49.68 1.92
C GLY A 906 -5.07 -49.77 1.32
N THR A 907 -4.83 -50.80 0.52
CA THR A 907 -3.57 -50.96 -0.23
C THR A 907 -3.87 -50.88 -1.71
N GLU A 908 -3.21 -49.96 -2.42
CA GLU A 908 -3.23 -49.89 -3.88
C GLU A 908 -2.36 -51.01 -4.47
N CYS A 909 -2.98 -51.83 -5.31
CA CYS A 909 -2.36 -53.01 -5.92
C CYS A 909 -2.65 -53.06 -7.42
N VAL A 910 -1.77 -53.75 -8.15
CA VAL A 910 -2.08 -54.29 -9.47
C VAL A 910 -2.42 -55.76 -9.27
N VAL A 911 -3.63 -56.16 -9.63
CA VAL A 911 -4.09 -57.54 -9.56
C VAL A 911 -4.33 -58.10 -10.95
N LYS A 912 -4.08 -59.39 -11.11
CA LYS A 912 -4.32 -60.13 -12.35
C LYS A 912 -5.49 -61.07 -12.18
N CYS A 913 -6.51 -60.88 -13.02
CA CYS A 913 -7.73 -61.66 -13.01
C CYS A 913 -7.50 -63.04 -13.67
N SER A 914 -8.05 -64.10 -13.06
CA SER A 914 -8.14 -65.45 -13.63
C SER A 914 -9.54 -65.98 -13.43
N ILE A 915 -10.12 -66.55 -14.49
CA ILE A 915 -11.50 -67.03 -14.53
C ILE A 915 -11.57 -68.44 -15.08
N GLU A 916 -12.28 -69.33 -14.40
CA GLU A 916 -12.54 -70.70 -14.87
C GLU A 916 -13.83 -70.78 -15.70
N ASP A 917 -14.80 -69.91 -15.42
CA ASP A 917 -16.08 -69.85 -16.12
C ASP A 917 -15.95 -69.12 -17.47
N LYS A 918 -15.96 -69.89 -18.56
CA LYS A 918 -15.87 -69.37 -19.93
C LYS A 918 -17.15 -68.67 -20.43
N SER A 919 -18.23 -68.65 -19.65
CA SER A 919 -19.49 -67.99 -20.03
C SER A 919 -19.47 -66.47 -19.85
N ILE A 920 -18.56 -65.94 -19.01
CA ILE A 920 -18.36 -64.50 -18.83
C ILE A 920 -17.44 -64.00 -19.96
N ALA A 921 -18.00 -63.16 -20.84
CA ALA A 921 -17.34 -62.76 -22.09
C ALA A 921 -16.19 -61.74 -21.89
N ASN A 922 -16.34 -60.79 -20.97
CA ASN A 922 -15.39 -59.69 -20.73
C ASN A 922 -15.55 -59.08 -19.32
N MET A 923 -14.66 -58.14 -18.97
CA MET A 923 -14.65 -57.48 -17.67
C MET A 923 -15.95 -56.73 -17.34
N SER A 924 -16.60 -56.09 -18.31
CA SER A 924 -17.91 -55.44 -18.11
C SER A 924 -18.96 -56.47 -17.66
N ALA A 925 -19.05 -57.62 -18.32
CA ALA A 925 -19.95 -58.70 -17.93
C ALA A 925 -19.63 -59.23 -16.51
N LEU A 926 -18.35 -59.33 -16.16
CA LEU A 926 -17.92 -59.69 -14.81
C LEU A 926 -18.43 -58.68 -13.78
N PHE A 927 -18.14 -57.38 -13.95
CA PHE A 927 -18.57 -56.35 -12.99
C PHE A 927 -20.09 -56.28 -12.82
N ARG A 928 -20.87 -56.46 -13.91
CA ARG A 928 -22.33 -56.54 -13.81
C ARG A 928 -22.82 -57.75 -13.02
N SER A 929 -22.09 -58.86 -13.07
CA SER A 929 -22.51 -60.12 -12.43
C SER A 929 -22.18 -60.21 -10.95
N VAL A 930 -21.03 -59.68 -10.52
CA VAL A 930 -20.50 -59.85 -9.15
C VAL A 930 -20.21 -58.56 -8.42
N GLY A 931 -20.23 -57.42 -9.13
CA GLY A 931 -19.91 -56.13 -8.56
C GLY A 931 -21.12 -55.40 -7.97
N SER A 932 -20.83 -54.41 -7.14
CA SER A 932 -21.78 -53.47 -6.56
C SER A 932 -21.43 -52.03 -6.91
N VAL A 933 -22.40 -51.12 -6.79
CA VAL A 933 -22.21 -49.69 -7.10
C VAL A 933 -21.19 -49.08 -6.11
N PRO A 934 -20.09 -48.51 -6.61
CA PRO A 934 -19.07 -47.84 -5.79
C PRO A 934 -19.55 -46.47 -5.29
N ILE A 935 -20.39 -46.46 -4.27
CA ILE A 935 -20.84 -45.19 -3.67
C ILE A 935 -19.72 -44.53 -2.85
N PRO A 936 -19.65 -43.17 -2.82
CA PRO A 936 -18.59 -42.45 -2.15
C PRO A 936 -18.49 -42.75 -0.65
N PRO A 937 -17.27 -42.80 -0.07
CA PRO A 937 -17.07 -43.15 1.33
C PRO A 937 -17.74 -42.18 2.32
N TYR A 938 -17.83 -40.89 1.97
CA TYR A 938 -18.46 -39.87 2.82
C TYR A 938 -19.97 -40.03 3.00
N LEU A 939 -20.66 -40.88 2.22
CA LEU A 939 -22.07 -41.20 2.46
C LEU A 939 -22.26 -42.04 3.74
N ASN A 940 -21.19 -42.69 4.21
CA ASN A 940 -21.15 -43.46 5.44
C ASN A 940 -22.29 -44.50 5.57
N ARG A 941 -22.52 -45.25 4.48
CA ARG A 941 -23.44 -46.39 4.40
C ARG A 941 -22.97 -47.37 3.32
N LYS A 942 -23.48 -48.60 3.32
CA LYS A 942 -23.29 -49.55 2.21
C LYS A 942 -24.20 -49.19 1.03
N ALA A 943 -23.83 -49.63 -0.16
CA ALA A 943 -24.67 -49.52 -1.35
C ALA A 943 -25.96 -50.34 -1.17
N GLU A 944 -27.08 -49.78 -1.59
CA GLU A 944 -28.40 -50.39 -1.58
C GLU A 944 -28.87 -50.62 -3.03
N ALA A 945 -29.87 -51.49 -3.23
CA ALA A 945 -30.40 -51.77 -4.58
C ALA A 945 -30.95 -50.52 -5.29
N SER A 946 -31.43 -49.53 -4.52
CA SER A 946 -31.90 -48.24 -5.05
C SER A 946 -30.76 -47.42 -5.70
N ASP A 947 -29.51 -47.57 -5.23
CA ASP A 947 -28.35 -46.81 -5.73
C ASP A 947 -27.99 -47.15 -7.18
N GLU A 948 -28.31 -48.35 -7.68
CA GLU A 948 -28.10 -48.71 -9.09
C GLU A 948 -28.78 -47.72 -10.04
N SER A 949 -29.98 -47.27 -9.66
CA SER A 949 -30.76 -46.29 -10.41
C SER A 949 -30.52 -44.84 -9.95
N ALA A 950 -30.32 -44.61 -8.66
CA ALA A 950 -30.21 -43.28 -8.07
C ALA A 950 -28.83 -42.65 -8.27
N TYR A 951 -27.76 -43.45 -8.31
CA TYR A 951 -26.38 -43.01 -8.53
C TYR A 951 -25.99 -43.02 -10.01
N ASN A 952 -26.96 -42.79 -10.90
CA ASN A 952 -26.76 -42.58 -12.32
C ASN A 952 -27.70 -41.49 -12.84
N ASN A 953 -27.24 -40.74 -13.84
CA ASN A 953 -28.07 -39.79 -14.56
C ASN A 953 -29.14 -40.51 -15.37
N VAL A 954 -30.34 -39.92 -15.52
CA VAL A 954 -31.44 -40.53 -16.30
C VAL A 954 -31.07 -40.75 -17.77
N TYR A 955 -30.13 -39.95 -18.28
CA TYR A 955 -29.59 -39.99 -19.64
C TYR A 955 -28.26 -40.77 -19.74
N ALA A 956 -27.77 -41.41 -18.65
CA ALA A 956 -26.48 -42.08 -18.66
C ALA A 956 -26.48 -43.30 -19.59
N SER A 957 -25.52 -43.35 -20.51
CA SER A 957 -25.49 -44.32 -21.61
C SER A 957 -24.15 -45.06 -21.72
N GLY A 958 -23.02 -44.35 -21.54
CA GLY A 958 -21.67 -44.88 -21.75
C GLY A 958 -21.02 -45.45 -20.49
N GLU A 959 -20.96 -46.78 -20.35
CA GLU A 959 -20.25 -47.43 -19.24
C GLU A 959 -18.75 -47.08 -19.23
N GLY A 960 -18.22 -46.67 -18.08
CA GLY A 960 -16.79 -46.42 -17.92
C GLY A 960 -16.37 -45.62 -16.71
N SER A 961 -17.31 -45.12 -15.90
CA SER A 961 -16.99 -44.35 -14.69
C SER A 961 -17.08 -45.19 -13.43
N VAL A 962 -16.21 -44.93 -12.46
CA VAL A 962 -16.33 -45.42 -11.07
C VAL A 962 -17.19 -44.47 -10.24
N ALA A 963 -17.32 -43.19 -10.62
CA ALA A 963 -18.15 -42.23 -9.92
C ALA A 963 -19.13 -41.53 -10.88
N ALA A 964 -20.34 -41.24 -10.40
CA ALA A 964 -21.36 -40.58 -11.21
C ALA A 964 -21.00 -39.10 -11.44
N PRO A 965 -21.29 -38.51 -12.62
CA PRO A 965 -21.30 -37.07 -12.80
C PRO A 965 -22.53 -36.48 -12.11
N THR A 966 -22.37 -36.15 -10.82
CA THR A 966 -23.47 -35.90 -9.87
C THR A 966 -24.28 -34.63 -10.11
N ALA A 967 -23.70 -33.64 -10.80
CA ALA A 967 -24.41 -32.41 -11.19
C ALA A 967 -25.61 -32.69 -12.11
N GLY A 968 -25.54 -33.79 -12.87
CA GLY A 968 -26.61 -34.25 -13.74
C GLY A 968 -27.79 -34.88 -13.01
N LEU A 969 -27.63 -35.25 -11.73
CA LEU A 969 -28.66 -36.04 -11.01
C LEU A 969 -29.96 -35.25 -10.82
N HIS A 970 -29.86 -33.92 -10.85
CA HIS A 970 -30.98 -32.97 -10.74
C HIS A 970 -31.88 -32.94 -11.98
N PHE A 971 -31.40 -33.46 -13.12
CA PHE A 971 -32.15 -33.47 -14.37
C PHE A 971 -33.01 -34.72 -14.49
N THR A 972 -34.31 -34.50 -14.67
CA THR A 972 -35.31 -35.54 -14.87
C THR A 972 -35.77 -35.58 -16.33
N ASP A 973 -36.30 -36.71 -16.81
CA ASP A 973 -36.83 -36.80 -18.18
C ASP A 973 -37.84 -35.68 -18.52
N PRO A 974 -38.79 -35.31 -17.63
CA PRO A 974 -39.68 -34.18 -17.88
C PRO A 974 -38.95 -32.83 -18.02
N LEU A 975 -37.88 -32.61 -17.26
CA LEU A 975 -37.10 -31.37 -17.35
C LEU A 975 -36.28 -31.31 -18.66
N LEU A 976 -35.63 -32.41 -19.03
CA LEU A 976 -34.88 -32.52 -20.29
C LEU A 976 -35.79 -32.32 -21.50
N ALA A 977 -37.00 -32.88 -21.46
CA ALA A 977 -38.01 -32.66 -22.49
C ALA A 977 -38.41 -31.17 -22.64
N LYS A 978 -38.45 -30.41 -21.53
CA LYS A 978 -38.73 -28.96 -21.55
C LYS A 978 -37.57 -28.13 -22.10
N ILE A 979 -36.32 -28.56 -21.88
CA ILE A 979 -35.12 -27.88 -22.40
C ILE A 979 -35.02 -28.08 -23.92
N GLY A 980 -35.42 -29.26 -24.40
CA GLY A 980 -35.44 -29.63 -25.81
C GLY A 980 -34.10 -30.20 -26.28
N GLN A 981 -34.15 -31.28 -27.07
CA GLN A 981 -32.97 -32.02 -27.51
C GLN A 981 -32.00 -31.18 -28.36
N ASP A 982 -32.52 -30.19 -29.10
CA ASP A 982 -31.70 -29.30 -29.94
C ASP A 982 -30.80 -28.34 -29.13
N ASN A 983 -31.04 -28.22 -27.82
CA ASN A 983 -30.25 -27.38 -26.90
C ASN A 983 -29.37 -28.23 -25.96
N ILE A 984 -29.20 -29.52 -26.25
CA ILE A 984 -28.49 -30.45 -25.39
C ILE A 984 -27.39 -31.13 -26.19
N SER A 985 -26.21 -31.21 -25.58
CA SER A 985 -25.11 -32.04 -26.05
C SER A 985 -24.53 -32.92 -24.96
N TYR A 986 -24.03 -34.08 -25.37
CA TYR A 986 -23.41 -35.07 -24.50
C TYR A 986 -21.93 -35.25 -24.81
N LEU A 987 -21.16 -35.45 -23.75
CA LEU A 987 -19.78 -35.93 -23.78
C LEU A 987 -19.62 -36.98 -22.68
N SER A 988 -18.54 -37.74 -22.71
CA SER A 988 -18.19 -38.66 -21.65
C SER A 988 -16.81 -38.33 -21.10
N LEU A 989 -16.70 -38.18 -19.78
CA LEU A 989 -15.42 -38.26 -19.05
C LEU A 989 -15.55 -39.42 -18.07
N HIS A 990 -14.74 -40.45 -18.27
CA HIS A 990 -14.71 -41.65 -17.45
C HIS A 990 -13.94 -41.37 -16.16
N VAL A 991 -14.70 -41.14 -15.08
CA VAL A 991 -14.14 -40.73 -13.79
C VAL A 991 -13.58 -41.94 -13.05
N GLY A 992 -12.32 -41.89 -12.67
CA GLY A 992 -11.67 -42.93 -11.87
C GLY A 992 -11.91 -42.76 -10.36
N ALA A 993 -11.54 -43.76 -9.57
CA ALA A 993 -11.68 -43.69 -8.10
C ALA A 993 -10.75 -42.63 -7.45
N GLY A 994 -9.76 -42.13 -8.20
CA GLY A 994 -8.91 -41.02 -7.78
C GLY A 994 -9.68 -39.74 -7.43
N THR A 995 -10.91 -39.57 -7.94
CA THR A 995 -11.78 -38.44 -7.55
C THR A 995 -12.18 -38.45 -6.07
N PHE A 996 -12.00 -39.57 -5.36
CA PHE A 996 -12.31 -39.69 -3.93
C PHE A 996 -11.12 -39.31 -3.04
N LYS A 997 -9.93 -39.08 -3.60
CA LYS A 997 -8.75 -38.70 -2.81
C LYS A 997 -8.78 -37.21 -2.42
N PRO A 998 -8.55 -36.86 -1.15
CA PRO A 998 -8.36 -35.48 -0.73
C PRO A 998 -7.02 -34.91 -1.23
N VAL A 999 -6.95 -33.59 -1.36
CA VAL A 999 -5.72 -32.86 -1.68
C VAL A 999 -4.97 -32.59 -0.37
N VAL A 1000 -3.88 -33.31 -0.13
CA VAL A 1000 -3.10 -33.27 1.13
C VAL A 1000 -1.81 -32.43 1.05
N VAL A 1001 -1.60 -31.69 -0.04
CA VAL A 1001 -0.43 -30.83 -0.25
C VAL A 1001 -0.71 -29.40 0.23
N GLU A 1002 0.33 -28.69 0.71
CA GLU A 1002 0.18 -27.29 1.14
C GLU A 1002 -0.11 -26.36 -0.04
N ASP A 1003 0.63 -26.53 -1.14
CA ASP A 1003 0.39 -25.84 -2.40
C ASP A 1003 -0.39 -26.75 -3.35
N ALA A 1004 -1.57 -26.30 -3.78
CA ALA A 1004 -2.43 -27.01 -4.71
C ALA A 1004 -1.72 -27.43 -6.00
N ARG A 1005 -0.71 -26.68 -6.44
CA ARG A 1005 0.05 -26.95 -7.67
C ARG A 1005 0.87 -28.24 -7.59
N ASP A 1006 1.19 -28.71 -6.39
CA ASP A 1006 1.98 -29.92 -6.16
C ASP A 1006 1.14 -31.20 -6.14
N HIS A 1007 -0.20 -31.08 -6.20
CA HIS A 1007 -1.10 -32.23 -6.24
C HIS A 1007 -1.04 -32.91 -7.62
N ALA A 1008 -0.68 -34.18 -7.69
CA ALA A 1008 -0.67 -34.93 -8.95
C ALA A 1008 -2.09 -35.38 -9.35
N MET A 1009 -2.62 -34.83 -10.45
CA MET A 1009 -3.90 -35.25 -11.01
C MET A 1009 -3.80 -36.59 -11.73
N HIS A 1010 -4.72 -37.50 -11.42
CA HIS A 1010 -4.90 -38.72 -12.19
C HIS A 1010 -5.46 -38.40 -13.58
N GLY A 1011 -4.93 -39.05 -14.62
CA GLY A 1011 -5.40 -38.86 -15.99
C GLY A 1011 -6.65 -39.66 -16.29
N GLU A 1012 -7.70 -39.01 -16.76
CA GLU A 1012 -9.01 -39.58 -17.05
C GLU A 1012 -9.26 -39.61 -18.56
N SER A 1013 -9.94 -40.64 -19.07
CA SER A 1013 -10.27 -40.75 -20.48
C SER A 1013 -11.58 -40.04 -20.80
N PHE A 1014 -11.62 -39.29 -21.91
CA PHE A 1014 -12.85 -38.69 -22.42
C PHE A 1014 -13.18 -39.19 -23.83
N VAL A 1015 -14.47 -39.18 -24.15
CA VAL A 1015 -15.02 -39.52 -25.47
C VAL A 1015 -16.10 -38.52 -25.82
N VAL A 1016 -16.06 -37.93 -27.01
CA VAL A 1016 -17.09 -37.01 -27.53
C VAL A 1016 -17.36 -37.35 -28.98
N SER A 1017 -18.63 -37.50 -29.39
CA SER A 1017 -18.91 -37.69 -30.81
C SER A 1017 -18.70 -36.40 -31.59
N VAL A 1018 -18.30 -36.52 -32.86
CA VAL A 1018 -18.11 -35.36 -33.74
C VAL A 1018 -19.40 -34.57 -33.89
N GLY A 1019 -20.55 -35.24 -33.98
CA GLY A 1019 -21.85 -34.59 -34.09
C GLY A 1019 -22.24 -33.79 -32.84
N GLU A 1020 -21.87 -34.25 -31.64
CA GLU A 1020 -22.06 -33.49 -30.39
C GLU A 1020 -21.16 -32.26 -30.35
N LEU A 1021 -19.90 -32.42 -30.73
CA LEU A 1021 -18.94 -31.32 -30.77
C LEU A 1021 -19.35 -30.24 -31.79
N GLN A 1022 -19.88 -30.65 -32.95
CA GLN A 1022 -20.44 -29.75 -33.95
C GLN A 1022 -21.61 -28.94 -33.39
N ARG A 1023 -22.56 -29.57 -32.68
CA ARG A 1023 -23.67 -28.83 -32.03
C ARG A 1023 -23.18 -27.80 -31.01
N ILE A 1024 -22.13 -28.12 -30.25
CA ILE A 1024 -21.51 -27.18 -29.31
C ILE A 1024 -20.88 -26.00 -30.05
N ILE A 1025 -20.16 -26.27 -31.15
CA ILE A 1025 -19.56 -25.24 -32.01
C ILE A 1025 -20.66 -24.34 -32.62
N GLU A 1026 -21.69 -24.92 -33.23
CA GLU A 1026 -22.82 -24.19 -33.82
C GLU A 1026 -23.54 -23.32 -32.78
N SER A 1027 -23.69 -23.82 -31.55
CA SER A 1027 -24.23 -23.05 -30.44
C SER A 1027 -23.38 -21.83 -30.09
N LEU A 1028 -22.05 -22.00 -30.01
CA LEU A 1028 -21.10 -20.92 -29.73
C LEU A 1028 -21.11 -19.87 -30.85
N GLU A 1029 -21.11 -20.30 -32.11
CA GLU A 1029 -21.20 -19.42 -33.28
C GLU A 1029 -22.52 -18.66 -33.34
N SER A 1030 -23.62 -19.32 -32.94
CA SER A 1030 -24.96 -18.72 -32.83
C SER A 1030 -25.13 -17.83 -31.58
N GLN A 1031 -24.06 -17.58 -30.82
CA GLN A 1031 -24.06 -16.74 -29.62
C GLN A 1031 -25.05 -17.21 -28.53
N LYS A 1032 -25.40 -18.51 -28.49
CA LYS A 1032 -26.13 -19.09 -27.36
C LYS A 1032 -25.18 -19.15 -26.16
N ARG A 1033 -25.72 -18.97 -24.95
CA ARG A 1033 -24.92 -19.14 -23.72
C ARG A 1033 -24.59 -20.61 -23.52
N LEU A 1034 -23.32 -20.92 -23.31
CA LEU A 1034 -22.92 -22.30 -23.00
C LEU A 1034 -23.02 -22.54 -21.49
N VAL A 1035 -23.89 -23.49 -21.11
CA VAL A 1035 -24.09 -23.92 -19.72
C VAL A 1035 -23.58 -25.34 -19.57
N VAL A 1036 -22.54 -25.52 -18.77
CA VAL A 1036 -21.90 -26.82 -18.61
C VAL A 1036 -22.38 -27.48 -17.33
N VAL A 1037 -22.84 -28.72 -17.42
CA VAL A 1037 -23.40 -29.47 -16.30
C VAL A 1037 -22.35 -30.41 -15.73
N GLY A 1038 -21.69 -29.94 -14.68
CA GLY A 1038 -20.70 -30.67 -13.91
C GLY A 1038 -19.25 -30.25 -14.22
N THR A 1039 -18.43 -30.31 -13.17
CA THR A 1039 -17.00 -30.03 -13.21
C THR A 1039 -16.22 -30.96 -14.15
N THR A 1040 -16.71 -32.19 -14.36
CA THR A 1040 -16.13 -33.16 -15.30
C THR A 1040 -16.33 -32.71 -16.74
N SER A 1041 -17.54 -32.25 -17.10
CA SER A 1041 -17.81 -31.68 -18.42
C SER A 1041 -17.01 -30.40 -18.67
N SER A 1042 -16.82 -29.55 -17.66
CA SER A 1042 -15.98 -28.37 -17.77
C SER A 1042 -14.53 -28.74 -18.09
N ARG A 1043 -13.95 -29.70 -17.37
CA ARG A 1043 -12.58 -30.15 -17.63
C ARG A 1043 -12.43 -30.75 -19.02
N THR A 1044 -13.40 -31.53 -19.51
CA THR A 1044 -13.36 -32.08 -20.87
C THR A 1044 -13.38 -30.97 -21.93
N LEU A 1045 -14.28 -29.99 -21.83
CA LEU A 1045 -14.37 -28.91 -22.82
C LEU A 1045 -13.13 -28.01 -22.84
N GLU A 1046 -12.63 -27.63 -21.66
CA GLU A 1046 -11.40 -26.86 -21.56
C GLU A 1046 -10.19 -27.68 -22.08
N SER A 1047 -10.19 -29.00 -21.86
CA SER A 1047 -9.14 -29.87 -22.38
C SER A 1047 -9.21 -30.00 -23.90
N LEU A 1048 -10.41 -30.12 -24.48
CA LEU A 1048 -10.62 -30.13 -25.93
C LEU A 1048 -10.12 -28.83 -26.57
N TYR A 1049 -10.35 -27.67 -25.94
CA TYR A 1049 -9.76 -26.41 -26.39
C TYR A 1049 -8.23 -26.49 -26.47
N TRP A 1050 -7.56 -26.91 -25.40
CA TRP A 1050 -6.10 -26.98 -25.38
C TRP A 1050 -5.55 -28.08 -26.30
N CYS A 1051 -6.24 -29.19 -26.49
CA CYS A 1051 -5.92 -30.19 -27.51
C CYS A 1051 -6.05 -29.61 -28.92
N GLY A 1052 -7.06 -28.78 -29.18
CA GLY A 1052 -7.22 -28.03 -30.43
C GLY A 1052 -6.06 -27.09 -30.69
N VAL A 1053 -5.69 -26.28 -29.70
CA VAL A 1053 -4.50 -25.42 -29.74
C VAL A 1053 -3.24 -26.25 -30.03
N LYS A 1054 -3.05 -27.36 -29.32
CA LYS A 1054 -1.93 -28.30 -29.52
C LYS A 1054 -1.89 -28.82 -30.96
N LYS A 1055 -3.02 -29.22 -31.54
CA LYS A 1055 -3.14 -29.66 -32.94
C LYS A 1055 -2.84 -28.55 -33.94
N ILE A 1056 -3.38 -27.35 -33.74
CA ILE A 1056 -3.11 -26.18 -34.59
C ILE A 1056 -1.61 -25.88 -34.62
N LEU A 1057 -0.96 -25.91 -33.45
CA LEU A 1057 0.48 -25.69 -33.35
C LEU A 1057 1.27 -26.79 -34.08
N ILE A 1058 0.90 -28.07 -33.95
CA ILE A 1058 1.56 -29.19 -34.66
C ILE A 1058 1.42 -29.04 -36.18
N ASN A 1059 0.22 -28.74 -36.67
CA ASN A 1059 -0.10 -28.71 -38.11
C ASN A 1059 0.56 -27.55 -38.86
N GLN A 1060 0.92 -26.46 -38.17
CA GLN A 1060 1.62 -25.32 -38.78
C GLN A 1060 3.08 -25.60 -39.19
N LYS A 1061 3.57 -26.86 -39.17
CA LYS A 1061 4.96 -27.26 -39.52
C LYS A 1061 6.00 -26.31 -38.92
N ILE A 1062 6.15 -26.38 -37.60
CA ILE A 1062 7.04 -25.55 -36.75
C ILE A 1062 8.55 -25.65 -37.15
N GLU A 1063 8.95 -26.42 -38.18
CA GLU A 1063 10.35 -26.67 -38.52
C GLU A 1063 11.14 -25.42 -38.96
N GLU A 1064 10.55 -24.52 -39.74
CA GLU A 1064 11.24 -23.28 -40.17
C GLU A 1064 11.28 -22.24 -39.05
N GLU A 1065 10.24 -22.16 -38.22
CA GLU A 1065 10.15 -21.21 -37.12
C GLU A 1065 10.95 -21.63 -35.89
N MET A 1066 11.18 -22.92 -35.61
CA MET A 1066 12.00 -23.35 -34.46
C MET A 1066 13.45 -22.86 -34.54
N LYS A 1067 14.01 -22.69 -35.73
CA LYS A 1067 15.34 -22.07 -35.94
C LYS A 1067 15.32 -20.57 -35.67
N VAL A 1068 14.16 -19.91 -35.85
CA VAL A 1068 13.98 -18.47 -35.60
C VAL A 1068 13.60 -18.22 -34.12
N LEU A 1069 12.82 -19.10 -33.52
CA LEU A 1069 12.34 -19.04 -32.13
C LEU A 1069 13.43 -19.40 -31.11
N SER A 1070 14.47 -20.16 -31.49
CA SER A 1070 15.65 -20.37 -30.64
C SER A 1070 16.42 -19.07 -30.35
N LEU A 1071 16.13 -17.98 -31.05
CA LEU A 1071 16.73 -16.66 -30.80
C LEU A 1071 15.89 -15.77 -29.86
N ASN A 1072 14.62 -16.11 -29.57
CA ASN A 1072 13.70 -15.30 -28.74
C ASN A 1072 13.28 -15.97 -27.39
N GLY A 1073 14.12 -16.87 -26.86
CA GLY A 1073 14.07 -17.25 -25.44
C GLY A 1073 12.84 -18.05 -24.98
N LEU A 1074 12.62 -19.25 -25.55
CA LEU A 1074 11.74 -20.27 -24.95
C LEU A 1074 12.42 -20.91 -23.73
N THR A 1075 11.65 -21.21 -22.68
CA THR A 1075 12.13 -21.92 -21.50
C THR A 1075 12.50 -23.37 -21.82
N LYS A 1076 13.32 -24.01 -20.97
CA LYS A 1076 13.70 -25.43 -21.14
C LYS A 1076 12.48 -26.36 -21.17
N SER A 1077 11.42 -26.04 -20.41
CA SER A 1077 10.18 -26.82 -20.34
C SER A 1077 9.33 -26.68 -21.61
N GLU A 1078 9.19 -25.46 -22.15
CA GLU A 1078 8.50 -25.23 -23.43
C GLU A 1078 9.25 -25.87 -24.60
N MET A 1079 10.58 -25.79 -24.62
CA MET A 1079 11.39 -26.49 -25.62
C MET A 1079 11.26 -28.01 -25.50
N LYS A 1080 11.17 -28.55 -24.28
CA LYS A 1080 10.96 -29.99 -24.05
C LYS A 1080 9.57 -30.43 -24.54
N LEU A 1081 8.54 -29.64 -24.29
CA LEU A 1081 7.17 -29.90 -24.77
C LEU A 1081 7.10 -29.87 -26.31
N LEU A 1082 7.66 -28.84 -26.94
CA LEU A 1082 7.70 -28.70 -28.40
C LEU A 1082 8.56 -29.78 -29.08
N ARG A 1083 9.68 -30.20 -28.46
CA ARG A 1083 10.49 -31.33 -28.95
C ARG A 1083 9.76 -32.65 -28.83
N LYS A 1084 9.07 -32.89 -27.71
CA LYS A 1084 8.22 -34.08 -27.54
C LYS A 1084 7.12 -34.11 -28.63
N MET A 1085 6.49 -32.97 -28.90
CA MET A 1085 5.50 -32.82 -29.97
C MET A 1085 6.05 -33.01 -31.40
N LYS A 1086 7.38 -32.97 -31.59
CA LYS A 1086 8.07 -33.07 -32.88
C LYS A 1086 8.72 -34.44 -33.12
N GLU A 1087 9.38 -34.99 -32.11
CA GLU A 1087 10.17 -36.24 -32.21
C GLU A 1087 9.26 -37.47 -32.26
N GLU A 1088 8.12 -37.41 -31.56
CA GLU A 1088 7.00 -38.31 -31.78
C GLU A 1088 6.22 -37.70 -32.95
N LYS A 1089 6.10 -38.39 -34.09
CA LYS A 1089 4.99 -38.13 -35.03
C LYS A 1089 3.73 -38.48 -34.25
N LEU A 1090 3.29 -37.56 -33.38
CA LEU A 1090 2.28 -37.83 -32.38
C LEU A 1090 1.10 -38.44 -33.13
N SER A 1091 0.76 -39.67 -32.75
CA SER A 1091 -0.48 -40.26 -33.21
C SER A 1091 -1.62 -39.31 -32.83
N ASP A 1092 -2.73 -39.32 -33.58
CA ASP A 1092 -3.90 -38.50 -33.25
C ASP A 1092 -4.33 -38.69 -31.78
N ASP A 1093 -4.12 -39.91 -31.26
CA ASP A 1093 -4.37 -40.31 -29.87
C ASP A 1093 -3.49 -39.57 -28.86
N GLU A 1094 -2.25 -39.21 -29.19
CA GLU A 1094 -1.36 -38.45 -28.31
C GLU A 1094 -1.59 -36.92 -28.41
N ALA A 1095 -2.19 -36.44 -29.50
CA ALA A 1095 -2.60 -35.06 -29.64
C ALA A 1095 -3.81 -34.71 -28.75
N THR A 1096 -4.67 -35.70 -28.45
CA THR A 1096 -5.81 -35.57 -27.53
C THR A 1096 -5.47 -35.94 -26.08
N VAL A 1097 -4.18 -36.05 -25.75
CA VAL A 1097 -3.68 -36.17 -24.37
C VAL A 1097 -3.21 -34.81 -23.87
N LEU A 1098 -3.81 -34.35 -22.76
CA LEU A 1098 -3.45 -33.11 -22.07
C LEU A 1098 -2.96 -33.38 -20.64
N GLY A 1099 -1.69 -33.06 -20.39
CA GLY A 1099 -1.09 -33.10 -19.07
C GLY A 1099 -1.54 -31.95 -18.17
N GLN A 1100 -1.29 -32.12 -16.87
CA GLN A 1100 -1.75 -31.21 -15.82
C GLN A 1100 -1.32 -29.74 -15.99
N HIS A 1101 -0.11 -29.50 -16.52
CA HIS A 1101 0.47 -28.17 -16.67
C HIS A 1101 0.67 -27.75 -18.13
N ASP A 1102 0.25 -28.59 -19.09
CA ASP A 1102 0.51 -28.36 -20.52
C ASP A 1102 -0.12 -27.05 -21.02
N TRP A 1103 -1.29 -26.68 -20.48
CA TRP A 1103 -1.99 -25.45 -20.85
C TRP A 1103 -1.16 -24.19 -20.61
N LYS A 1104 -0.36 -24.11 -19.53
CA LYS A 1104 0.48 -22.93 -19.24
C LYS A 1104 1.54 -22.72 -20.31
N HIS A 1105 2.13 -23.81 -20.78
CA HIS A 1105 3.12 -23.78 -21.83
C HIS A 1105 2.49 -23.44 -23.18
N LEU A 1106 1.30 -24.00 -23.47
CA LEU A 1106 0.56 -23.70 -24.69
C LEU A 1106 0.10 -22.23 -24.73
N GLU A 1107 -0.38 -21.68 -23.62
CA GLU A 1107 -0.79 -20.28 -23.48
C GLU A 1107 0.40 -19.33 -23.68
N SER A 1108 1.52 -19.56 -23.00
CA SER A 1108 2.76 -18.79 -23.19
C SER A 1108 3.24 -18.84 -24.65
N ILE A 1109 3.15 -20.00 -25.32
CA ILE A 1109 3.49 -20.13 -26.74
C ILE A 1109 2.53 -19.33 -27.61
N MET A 1110 1.21 -19.37 -27.35
CA MET A 1110 0.22 -18.57 -28.07
C MET A 1110 0.48 -17.07 -27.91
N GLU A 1111 0.69 -16.59 -26.68
CA GLU A 1111 0.98 -15.18 -26.38
C GLU A 1111 2.26 -14.70 -27.07
N ARG A 1112 3.35 -15.47 -26.96
CA ARG A 1112 4.64 -15.14 -27.61
C ARG A 1112 4.56 -15.15 -29.13
N LYS A 1113 3.67 -15.97 -29.71
CA LYS A 1113 3.38 -15.97 -31.14
C LYS A 1113 2.31 -14.95 -31.55
N GLY A 1114 1.70 -14.22 -30.61
CA GLY A 1114 0.58 -13.32 -30.88
C GLY A 1114 -0.64 -14.04 -31.46
N MET A 1115 -0.82 -15.33 -31.18
CA MET A 1115 -1.92 -16.13 -31.70
C MET A 1115 -3.17 -15.91 -30.86
N ASN A 1116 -4.22 -15.41 -31.49
CA ASN A 1116 -5.55 -15.36 -30.90
C ASN A 1116 -6.40 -16.50 -31.49
N ILE A 1117 -6.48 -17.63 -30.78
CA ILE A 1117 -7.28 -18.79 -31.20
C ILE A 1117 -8.62 -18.72 -30.46
N THR A 1118 -9.73 -18.67 -31.21
CA THR A 1118 -11.06 -18.67 -30.59
C THR A 1118 -11.44 -20.06 -30.08
N ALA A 1119 -12.39 -20.13 -29.15
CA ALA A 1119 -12.92 -21.41 -28.67
C ALA A 1119 -13.43 -22.31 -29.82
N THR A 1120 -14.14 -21.71 -30.78
CA THR A 1120 -14.67 -22.41 -31.95
C THR A 1120 -13.56 -22.95 -32.86
N ASP A 1121 -12.50 -22.18 -33.10
CA ASP A 1121 -11.39 -22.62 -33.94
C ASP A 1121 -10.61 -23.78 -33.32
N ALA A 1122 -10.37 -23.70 -32.00
CA ALA A 1122 -9.74 -24.78 -31.26
C ALA A 1122 -10.57 -26.07 -31.30
N LEU A 1123 -11.89 -25.99 -31.03
CA LEU A 1123 -12.76 -27.17 -31.05
C LEU A 1123 -12.88 -27.77 -32.46
N LYS A 1124 -12.95 -26.94 -33.51
CA LYS A 1124 -12.93 -27.41 -34.91
C LYS A 1124 -11.65 -28.16 -35.25
N ALA A 1125 -10.51 -27.71 -34.76
CA ALA A 1125 -9.22 -28.36 -35.02
C ALA A 1125 -9.09 -29.76 -34.40
N VAL A 1126 -9.94 -30.11 -33.43
CA VAL A 1126 -9.98 -31.47 -32.86
C VAL A 1126 -10.76 -32.44 -33.76
N ILE A 1127 -11.71 -31.93 -34.56
CA ILE A 1127 -12.47 -32.72 -35.54
C ILE A 1127 -11.54 -33.07 -36.72
N LYS A 1128 -11.43 -34.35 -37.08
CA LYS A 1128 -10.58 -34.79 -38.20
C LYS A 1128 -11.16 -34.34 -39.55
N ASP A 1129 -10.29 -34.06 -40.52
CA ASP A 1129 -10.67 -33.82 -41.92
C ASP A 1129 -11.09 -35.11 -42.66
N GLU A 1130 -10.76 -36.30 -42.12
CA GLU A 1130 -11.14 -37.58 -42.72
C GLU A 1130 -12.46 -38.14 -42.13
N PRO A 1131 -13.43 -38.53 -42.96
CA PRO A 1131 -14.80 -38.90 -42.57
C PRO A 1131 -14.95 -40.24 -41.83
N SER A 1132 -13.86 -40.90 -41.41
CA SER A 1132 -13.89 -42.26 -40.86
C SER A 1132 -14.03 -42.35 -39.33
N GLU A 1133 -13.82 -41.26 -38.58
CA GLU A 1133 -13.96 -41.27 -37.12
C GLU A 1133 -15.14 -40.40 -36.67
N GLU A 1134 -16.22 -41.06 -36.23
CA GLU A 1134 -17.41 -40.41 -35.67
C GLU A 1134 -17.20 -39.96 -34.20
N ILE A 1135 -16.08 -40.31 -33.57
CA ILE A 1135 -15.77 -40.03 -32.16
C ILE A 1135 -14.37 -39.46 -31.96
N VAL A 1136 -14.23 -38.57 -30.99
CA VAL A 1136 -12.97 -38.02 -30.49
C VAL A 1136 -12.70 -38.63 -29.13
N THR A 1137 -11.61 -39.39 -29.01
CA THR A 1137 -11.14 -39.96 -27.74
C THR A 1137 -9.86 -39.28 -27.27
N GLY A 1138 -9.67 -39.12 -25.97
CA GLY A 1138 -8.45 -38.54 -25.39
C GLY A 1138 -8.31 -38.78 -23.90
N ARG A 1139 -7.23 -38.24 -23.31
CA ARG A 1139 -7.01 -38.27 -21.86
C ARG A 1139 -6.68 -36.89 -21.32
N THR A 1140 -7.21 -36.55 -20.15
CA THR A 1140 -6.93 -35.28 -19.48
C THR A 1140 -6.51 -35.48 -18.03
N SER A 1141 -5.43 -34.81 -17.66
CA SER A 1141 -5.03 -34.56 -16.26
C SER A 1141 -5.17 -33.08 -15.91
N LEU A 1142 -5.95 -32.31 -16.68
CA LEU A 1142 -6.07 -30.86 -16.50
C LEU A 1142 -6.53 -30.52 -15.09
N MET A 1143 -5.69 -29.77 -14.39
CA MET A 1143 -6.03 -29.21 -13.07
C MET A 1143 -6.41 -27.75 -13.25
N ILE A 1144 -7.68 -27.44 -13.00
CA ILE A 1144 -8.20 -26.08 -13.02
C ILE A 1144 -8.11 -25.54 -11.59
N VAL A 1145 -7.30 -24.49 -11.42
CA VAL A 1145 -7.02 -23.83 -10.13
C VAL A 1145 -7.16 -22.32 -10.28
N PRO A 1146 -7.33 -21.57 -9.18
CA PRO A 1146 -7.39 -20.11 -9.22
C PRO A 1146 -6.23 -19.49 -10.01
N GLY A 1147 -6.56 -18.55 -10.90
CA GLY A 1147 -5.63 -18.01 -11.90
C GLY A 1147 -5.75 -18.67 -13.29
N TYR A 1148 -6.52 -19.76 -13.43
CA TYR A 1148 -6.90 -20.31 -14.74
C TYR A 1148 -8.00 -19.47 -15.38
N ASP A 1149 -7.81 -19.08 -16.64
CA ASP A 1149 -8.81 -18.39 -17.45
C ASP A 1149 -9.58 -19.38 -18.33
N PHE A 1150 -10.88 -19.55 -18.06
CA PHE A 1150 -11.75 -20.44 -18.82
C PHE A 1150 -11.92 -19.96 -20.26
N LYS A 1151 -11.67 -20.84 -21.22
CA LYS A 1151 -11.67 -20.53 -22.65
C LYS A 1151 -12.99 -20.89 -23.34
N VAL A 1152 -13.73 -21.87 -22.80
CA VAL A 1152 -14.98 -22.37 -23.38
C VAL A 1152 -16.17 -22.20 -22.43
N VAL A 1153 -15.99 -22.49 -21.14
CA VAL A 1153 -17.10 -22.54 -20.17
C VAL A 1153 -17.52 -21.15 -19.71
N GLN A 1154 -18.80 -20.81 -19.89
CA GLN A 1154 -19.36 -19.50 -19.51
C GLN A 1154 -20.24 -19.56 -18.25
N ASN A 1155 -21.00 -20.65 -18.08
CA ASN A 1155 -21.86 -20.91 -16.93
C ASN A 1155 -21.68 -22.37 -16.50
N LEU A 1156 -21.74 -22.62 -15.19
CA LEU A 1156 -21.52 -23.94 -14.59
C LEU A 1156 -22.70 -24.32 -13.70
N ILE A 1157 -23.29 -25.49 -13.97
CA ILE A 1157 -24.19 -26.17 -13.02
C ILE A 1157 -23.40 -27.25 -12.30
N THR A 1158 -23.36 -27.23 -10.97
CA THR A 1158 -22.63 -28.22 -10.16
C THR A 1158 -23.32 -28.50 -8.83
N ASN A 1159 -22.77 -29.36 -7.98
CA ASN A 1159 -23.14 -29.50 -6.57
C ASN A 1159 -22.15 -28.74 -5.68
N PHE A 1160 -22.42 -28.69 -4.38
CA PHE A 1160 -21.40 -28.32 -3.40
C PHE A 1160 -20.37 -29.45 -3.24
N HIS A 1161 -19.10 -29.07 -3.08
CA HIS A 1161 -17.96 -29.98 -3.07
C HIS A 1161 -17.29 -30.06 -1.71
N ALA A 1162 -16.60 -31.18 -1.45
CA ALA A 1162 -15.88 -31.39 -0.19
C ALA A 1162 -14.77 -30.34 0.00
N PRO A 1163 -14.47 -29.95 1.24
CA PRO A 1163 -13.26 -29.17 1.52
C PRO A 1163 -12.02 -29.96 1.07
N ASP A 1164 -10.93 -29.23 0.81
CA ASP A 1164 -9.65 -29.82 0.42
C ASP A 1164 -9.73 -30.72 -0.83
N SER A 1165 -10.63 -30.39 -1.76
CA SER A 1165 -10.84 -31.15 -2.99
C SER A 1165 -10.46 -30.34 -4.24
N THR A 1166 -10.06 -31.04 -5.29
CA THR A 1166 -9.76 -30.43 -6.60
C THR A 1166 -10.99 -29.77 -7.23
N LEU A 1167 -12.19 -30.24 -6.91
CA LEU A 1167 -13.45 -29.65 -7.36
C LEU A 1167 -13.72 -28.28 -6.71
N MET A 1168 -13.31 -28.11 -5.44
CA MET A 1168 -13.39 -26.82 -4.75
C MET A 1168 -12.47 -25.77 -5.40
N LEU A 1169 -11.27 -26.18 -5.83
CA LEU A 1169 -10.33 -25.33 -6.56
C LEU A 1169 -10.89 -24.90 -7.92
N LEU A 1170 -11.54 -25.80 -8.65
CA LEU A 1170 -12.15 -25.49 -9.95
C LEU A 1170 -13.28 -24.46 -9.80
N VAL A 1171 -14.19 -24.65 -8.84
CA VAL A 1171 -15.28 -23.68 -8.58
C VAL A 1171 -14.71 -22.32 -8.15
N SER A 1172 -13.64 -22.34 -7.35
CA SER A 1172 -12.91 -21.13 -6.94
C SER A 1172 -12.26 -20.41 -8.12
N ALA A 1173 -11.66 -21.15 -9.05
CA ALA A 1173 -11.13 -20.60 -10.29
C ALA A 1173 -12.23 -19.98 -11.16
N PHE A 1174 -13.38 -20.66 -11.25
CA PHE A 1174 -14.51 -20.22 -12.08
C PHE A 1174 -15.14 -18.91 -11.59
N LEU A 1175 -15.24 -18.73 -10.27
CA LEU A 1175 -15.75 -17.50 -9.65
C LEU A 1175 -14.68 -16.43 -9.40
N GLY A 1176 -13.40 -16.73 -9.64
CA GLY A 1176 -12.27 -15.81 -9.55
C GLY A 1176 -11.80 -15.47 -8.13
N ASP A 1177 -12.48 -15.95 -7.08
CA ASP A 1177 -12.17 -15.66 -5.68
C ASP A 1177 -12.53 -16.84 -4.76
N GLY A 1178 -11.51 -17.50 -4.19
CA GLY A 1178 -11.69 -18.61 -3.25
C GLY A 1178 -12.34 -18.24 -1.93
N LYS A 1179 -12.08 -17.03 -1.40
CA LYS A 1179 -12.71 -16.55 -0.15
C LYS A 1179 -14.20 -16.30 -0.36
N LYS A 1180 -14.57 -15.80 -1.54
CA LYS A 1180 -15.98 -15.67 -1.94
C LYS A 1180 -16.66 -17.03 -2.00
N VAL A 1181 -16.08 -18.03 -2.68
CA VAL A 1181 -16.67 -19.39 -2.75
C VAL A 1181 -16.87 -19.99 -1.35
N ARG A 1182 -15.87 -19.84 -0.48
CA ARG A 1182 -15.99 -20.25 0.93
C ARG A 1182 -17.18 -19.59 1.63
N SER A 1183 -17.34 -18.28 1.52
CA SER A 1183 -18.46 -17.56 2.14
C SER A 1183 -19.83 -18.01 1.58
N VAL A 1184 -19.90 -18.31 0.29
CA VAL A 1184 -21.11 -18.83 -0.36
C VAL A 1184 -21.45 -20.22 0.18
N TYR A 1185 -20.46 -21.10 0.33
CA TYR A 1185 -20.65 -22.46 0.84
C TYR A 1185 -21.03 -22.46 2.33
N GLU A 1186 -20.34 -21.67 3.17
CA GLU A 1186 -20.67 -21.52 4.59
C GLU A 1186 -22.10 -20.95 4.76
N GLY A 1187 -22.46 -19.92 3.99
CA GLY A 1187 -23.81 -19.36 3.99
C GLY A 1187 -24.89 -20.35 3.53
N ALA A 1188 -24.60 -21.19 2.53
CA ALA A 1188 -25.51 -22.24 2.08
C ALA A 1188 -25.74 -23.30 3.16
N GLN A 1189 -24.69 -23.71 3.89
CA GLN A 1189 -24.84 -24.63 5.03
C GLN A 1189 -25.74 -24.05 6.11
N ASP A 1190 -25.60 -22.76 6.42
CA ASP A 1190 -26.43 -22.09 7.43
C ASP A 1190 -27.90 -21.93 6.97
N CYS A 1191 -28.13 -21.89 5.66
CA CYS A 1191 -29.47 -21.93 5.06
C CYS A 1191 -30.04 -23.37 4.92
N GLY A 1192 -29.33 -24.37 5.43
CA GLY A 1192 -29.77 -25.77 5.43
C GLY A 1192 -29.66 -26.48 4.08
N PHE A 1193 -28.83 -25.97 3.16
CA PHE A 1193 -28.51 -26.68 1.92
C PHE A 1193 -27.79 -27.99 2.22
N LYS A 1194 -27.99 -28.96 1.34
CA LYS A 1194 -27.33 -30.26 1.36
C LYS A 1194 -26.13 -30.28 0.41
N PHE A 1195 -25.09 -31.01 0.80
CA PHE A 1195 -23.77 -30.97 0.17
C PHE A 1195 -23.39 -32.31 -0.45
N LEU A 1196 -22.38 -32.28 -1.33
CA LEU A 1196 -21.76 -33.43 -2.01
C LEU A 1196 -22.67 -34.09 -3.06
N SER A 1197 -22.39 -35.35 -3.41
CA SER A 1197 -22.98 -36.06 -4.58
C SER A 1197 -24.51 -35.97 -4.69
N TYR A 1198 -25.22 -36.17 -3.59
CA TYR A 1198 -26.69 -36.10 -3.57
C TYR A 1198 -27.23 -34.77 -3.04
N GLY A 1199 -26.33 -33.82 -2.76
CA GLY A 1199 -26.66 -32.51 -2.24
C GLY A 1199 -27.31 -31.60 -3.29
N ASP A 1200 -27.66 -30.40 -2.85
CA ASP A 1200 -28.30 -29.37 -3.66
C ASP A 1200 -27.42 -28.85 -4.80
N ALA A 1201 -28.06 -28.20 -5.77
CA ALA A 1201 -27.43 -27.69 -6.98
C ALA A 1201 -26.93 -26.24 -6.82
N CYS A 1202 -25.92 -25.90 -7.60
CA CYS A 1202 -25.40 -24.56 -7.80
C CYS A 1202 -25.47 -24.22 -9.30
N PHE A 1203 -25.99 -23.04 -9.65
CA PHE A 1203 -25.85 -22.41 -10.96
C PHE A 1203 -24.91 -21.21 -10.82
N LEU A 1204 -23.76 -21.25 -11.47
CA LEU A 1204 -22.71 -20.26 -11.33
C LEU A 1204 -22.49 -19.57 -12.68
N SER A 1205 -22.60 -18.25 -12.70
CA SER A 1205 -22.22 -17.42 -13.84
C SER A 1205 -20.88 -16.73 -13.56
N ARG A 1206 -20.02 -16.68 -14.58
CA ARG A 1206 -18.73 -16.00 -14.48
C ARG A 1206 -18.93 -14.48 -14.25
N PRO A 1207 -18.32 -13.86 -13.22
CA PRO A 1207 -18.38 -12.42 -13.01
C PRO A 1207 -17.73 -11.65 -14.18
N LYS A 1208 -18.27 -10.46 -14.51
CA LYS A 1208 -17.72 -9.59 -15.58
C LYS A 1208 -16.65 -8.63 -15.09
#